data_AF-A0A8J2IYT2-F1
#
_entry.id   AF-A0A8J2IYT2-F1
#
_cell.length_a   1.000
_cell.length_b   1.000
_cell.length_c   1.000
_cell.angle_alpha   90.00
_cell.angle_beta   90.00
_cell.angle_gamma   90.00
#
_symmetry.space_group_name_H-M   'P 1'
#
loop_
_entity.id
_entity.type
_entity.pdbx_description
1 polymer ?
#
loop_
_entity_poly.entity_id
_entity_poly.type
_entity_poly.pdbx_seq_one_letter_code
_entity_poly.pdbx_strand_id
1 'polypeptide(L)'
;MAGVRGFADPNMQGTTWKQKVTPKQSKQTDAITPWYLNYLGGTWPEATQCMSAGSNGWDANHAAWNNGANDHWAMNNTPYSIGYYKRQDLPVHFALAEEWTVGDMYQESVIASTNPNRVMWISGSINVPGSPQTKDEGGYPYIDNNETPGCDKQGINCYPLKWTTAAEKYEAAGVSWSVYQDADNFDDNPYAWFEQFQTSKKGSKLNEKGMRGQSLDAFFSQAAAGTLPEVSYIVGPMQLSEHSPYSPNDGSWLQRKVAEAVINSPKYSKSVLIVSYDETGGWADHVDPYHAPNGTPGEWIDDPYGEAGHTPIGPGFRVPFYIISPFTRKGGVYTEHCDHTSQLSFIEKWQAAKGRDVKTDEMVPWRRDNMADLTNAFDFENPDYSIPDLPDAPEPHRNGKGDYDGSSHCASLYGNGRPDVPYTDEAANNDTATLAEEGFKPVRGLLTEGRNIVLEASGQAVSISSSGDAVTLSKATKNHDDVQQGWIIHAVQIGGNDFTISSVKKGSFICNDLKLCGDPKSAVVFTVGFEPSSGHSFMDKKSGHAATNHSLFAKSGILHVTYLLSVRQRTLSFGAMSTPSQTNAQQVRDFVPTTHEKPYTAIDPANATLPKGYVVCIIGAGGAAGAGLAKSFAKAGASGMILAARTEATLEKTAKEVGSINSSTKVASVPCDISAEADVVRIASVVKEQFNGRLDAVIVNCGFSGPLSKATVLEEDVADVQKAFAVHCTGTWLAAHHLLPFLLVSKGSFIVISSISAQGISGFGTTSHYCASKLAQARLVEIIHAQYAEKGLFVASVHPGGMKSEFSMAASKDIQHLLNDDPDLVGSFCVWLNNTEDAGKRKEALNGRWLSCKWDIGELEQKYAVIKERDLLRFRMAVE
;
A
#
# COMPACT_ATOMS: atom_id res chain seq x y z
N MET A 1 3.48 -1.34 6.25
CA MET A 1 3.58 -0.21 7.19
C MET A 1 3.80 1.09 6.41
N ALA A 2 3.15 2.18 6.79
CA ALA A 2 3.33 3.48 6.17
C ALA A 2 4.68 4.13 6.54
N GLY A 3 5.27 4.90 5.61
CA GLY A 3 6.55 5.59 5.79
C GLY A 3 7.79 4.69 5.86
N VAL A 4 7.66 3.38 5.59
CA VAL A 4 8.75 2.39 5.60
C VAL A 4 8.98 1.91 4.16
N ARG A 5 10.24 1.66 3.78
CA ARG A 5 10.61 1.11 2.46
C ARG A 5 10.09 -0.33 2.33
N GLY A 6 9.22 -0.56 1.35
CA GLY A 6 8.44 -1.80 1.16
C GLY A 6 7.84 -1.88 -0.24
N PHE A 7 6.65 -2.46 -0.41
CA PHE A 7 6.06 -2.74 -1.73
C PHE A 7 5.90 -1.53 -2.69
N ALA A 8 5.92 -0.30 -2.17
CA ALA A 8 5.85 0.96 -2.92
C ALA A 8 7.21 1.71 -3.01
N ASP A 9 8.32 1.00 -2.88
CA ASP A 9 9.68 1.50 -3.13
C ASP A 9 9.81 1.98 -4.60
N PRO A 10 10.25 3.21 -4.88
CA PRO A 10 10.45 3.68 -6.25
C PRO A 10 11.77 3.21 -6.89
N ASN A 11 12.67 2.55 -6.14
CA ASN A 11 13.96 2.06 -6.62
C ASN A 11 13.95 0.57 -7.04
N MET A 12 12.83 0.08 -7.55
CA MET A 12 12.71 -1.33 -7.95
C MET A 12 13.54 -1.63 -9.20
N GLN A 13 14.52 -2.53 -9.06
CA GLN A 13 15.34 -3.02 -10.17
C GLN A 13 14.57 -4.06 -11.01
N GLY A 14 13.77 -3.61 -11.96
CA GLY A 14 13.22 -4.47 -13.02
C GLY A 14 12.25 -5.55 -12.53
N THR A 15 12.71 -6.81 -12.46
CA THR A 15 11.87 -8.01 -12.28
C THR A 15 11.69 -8.49 -10.84
N THR A 16 12.28 -7.84 -9.83
CA THR A 16 12.22 -8.28 -8.41
C THR A 16 10.81 -8.61 -7.88
N TRP A 17 9.76 -7.90 -8.33
CA TRP A 17 8.38 -8.24 -7.93
C TRP A 17 7.76 -9.42 -8.70
N LYS A 18 8.32 -9.81 -9.86
CA LYS A 18 7.89 -10.94 -10.68
C LYS A 18 8.81 -12.14 -10.43
N GLN A 19 8.52 -12.82 -9.34
CA GLN A 19 9.27 -13.97 -8.83
C GLN A 19 8.99 -15.19 -9.71
N LYS A 20 10.03 -15.71 -10.36
CA LYS A 20 9.91 -16.78 -11.36
C LYS A 20 9.47 -18.09 -10.70
N VAL A 21 8.68 -18.90 -11.41
CA VAL A 21 8.26 -20.24 -10.97
C VAL A 21 8.57 -21.30 -12.03
N THR A 22 8.89 -22.51 -11.57
CA THR A 22 9.22 -23.63 -12.45
C THR A 22 7.95 -24.28 -13.05
N PRO A 23 8.05 -24.98 -14.20
CA PRO A 23 6.95 -25.79 -14.75
C PRO A 23 6.45 -26.94 -13.85
N LYS A 24 7.17 -27.23 -12.76
CA LYS A 24 6.76 -28.17 -11.70
C LYS A 24 5.87 -27.51 -10.65
N GLN A 25 6.07 -26.21 -10.40
CA GLN A 25 5.30 -25.41 -9.45
C GLN A 25 4.00 -24.90 -10.08
N SER A 26 4.06 -24.37 -11.30
CA SER A 26 2.88 -23.92 -12.04
C SER A 26 2.90 -24.39 -13.49
N LYS A 27 1.69 -24.56 -14.06
CA LYS A 27 1.45 -24.73 -15.50
C LYS A 27 0.58 -23.61 -16.08
N GLN A 28 0.19 -22.64 -15.26
CA GLN A 28 -0.71 -21.53 -15.62
C GLN A 28 0.08 -20.25 -15.86
N THR A 29 1.09 -19.98 -15.04
CA THR A 29 1.95 -18.79 -15.09
C THR A 29 3.43 -19.19 -14.94
N ASP A 30 4.35 -18.36 -15.45
CA ASP A 30 5.80 -18.46 -15.31
C ASP A 30 6.39 -17.59 -14.18
N ALA A 31 5.57 -16.72 -13.57
CA ALA A 31 5.93 -15.93 -12.39
C ALA A 31 4.73 -15.70 -11.46
N ILE A 32 5.01 -15.33 -10.22
CA ILE A 32 4.05 -14.81 -9.22
C ILE A 32 4.60 -13.54 -8.57
N THR A 33 3.73 -12.75 -7.95
CA THR A 33 4.10 -11.57 -7.15
C THR A 33 3.92 -11.87 -5.65
N PRO A 34 4.46 -11.03 -4.73
CA PRO A 34 4.20 -11.18 -3.31
C PRO A 34 2.71 -11.22 -2.99
N TRP A 35 2.31 -12.15 -2.13
CA TRP A 35 0.91 -12.49 -1.89
C TRP A 35 0.59 -12.57 -0.39
N TYR A 36 -0.62 -12.14 -0.04
CA TYR A 36 -1.08 -12.15 1.34
C TYR A 36 -1.34 -13.58 1.80
N LEU A 37 -0.62 -14.06 2.82
CA LEU A 37 -0.70 -15.45 3.27
C LEU A 37 -2.13 -15.84 3.66
N ASN A 38 -2.83 -14.95 4.37
CA ASN A 38 -4.17 -15.21 4.91
C ASN A 38 -5.31 -14.82 3.95
N TYR A 39 -5.07 -14.79 2.62
CA TYR A 39 -6.07 -14.39 1.62
C TYR A 39 -7.32 -15.26 1.58
N LEU A 40 -7.23 -16.51 2.04
CA LEU A 40 -8.35 -17.45 2.14
C LEU A 40 -9.28 -17.17 3.33
N GLY A 41 -8.89 -16.28 4.26
CA GLY A 41 -9.68 -15.93 5.45
C GLY A 41 -9.98 -17.12 6.36
N GLY A 42 -11.14 -17.11 7.03
CA GLY A 42 -11.54 -18.23 7.90
C GLY A 42 -10.54 -18.47 9.03
N THR A 43 -10.00 -19.69 9.13
CA THR A 43 -9.00 -20.09 10.14
C THR A 43 -7.55 -19.99 9.64
N TRP A 44 -7.30 -19.35 8.49
CA TRP A 44 -5.95 -19.19 7.98
C TRP A 44 -5.06 -18.24 8.80
N PRO A 45 -5.58 -17.14 9.39
CA PRO A 45 -4.80 -16.29 10.32
C PRO A 45 -4.18 -17.03 11.50
N GLU A 46 -4.83 -18.10 11.97
CA GLU A 46 -4.30 -19.00 13.01
C GLU A 46 -3.41 -20.09 12.41
N ALA A 47 -3.80 -20.69 11.28
CA ALA A 47 -3.07 -21.79 10.65
C ALA A 47 -1.67 -21.39 10.16
N THR A 48 -1.52 -20.20 9.58
CA THR A 48 -0.23 -19.73 9.06
C THR A 48 0.80 -19.46 10.14
N GLN A 49 0.39 -19.29 11.40
CA GLN A 49 1.32 -19.00 12.50
C GLN A 49 2.34 -20.12 12.73
N CYS A 50 2.02 -21.37 12.43
CA CYS A 50 2.99 -22.49 12.48
C CYS A 50 3.53 -22.92 11.10
N MET A 51 3.47 -22.04 10.09
CA MET A 51 4.02 -22.34 8.78
C MET A 51 5.53 -22.13 8.72
N SER A 52 6.19 -22.87 7.81
CA SER A 52 7.53 -22.53 7.34
C SER A 52 7.43 -21.80 5.99
N ALA A 53 8.14 -20.69 5.83
CA ALA A 53 8.26 -20.02 4.55
C ALA A 53 9.26 -20.75 3.66
N GLY A 54 10.56 -20.61 3.95
CA GLY A 54 11.64 -21.12 3.13
C GLY A 54 12.73 -21.84 3.90
N SER A 55 13.93 -21.85 3.32
CA SER A 55 15.20 -22.12 3.97
C SER A 55 15.97 -20.81 4.13
N ASN A 56 16.72 -20.70 5.22
CA ASN A 56 17.69 -19.65 5.48
C ASN A 56 19.13 -20.02 5.05
N GLY A 57 19.33 -21.23 4.53
CA GLY A 57 20.64 -21.76 4.19
C GLY A 57 21.31 -21.01 3.04
N TRP A 58 22.64 -20.94 3.10
CA TRP A 58 23.55 -20.30 2.15
C TRP A 58 23.13 -20.51 0.68
N ASP A 59 23.01 -21.78 0.24
CA ASP A 59 22.69 -22.13 -1.15
C ASP A 59 21.36 -21.55 -1.61
N ALA A 60 20.31 -21.71 -0.79
CA ALA A 60 18.94 -21.32 -1.16
C ALA A 60 18.79 -19.80 -1.25
N ASN A 61 19.41 -19.06 -0.32
CA ASN A 61 19.33 -17.60 -0.27
C ASN A 61 20.19 -16.96 -1.37
N HIS A 62 21.39 -17.46 -1.67
CA HIS A 62 22.17 -16.99 -2.82
C HIS A 62 21.50 -17.31 -4.16
N ALA A 63 20.93 -18.52 -4.32
CA ALA A 63 20.18 -18.89 -5.51
C ALA A 63 18.89 -18.08 -5.67
N ALA A 64 18.25 -17.62 -4.58
CA ALA A 64 17.10 -16.72 -4.61
C ALA A 64 17.46 -15.27 -4.95
N TRP A 65 18.58 -14.77 -4.40
CA TRP A 65 19.15 -13.44 -4.68
C TRP A 65 19.51 -13.28 -6.16
N ASN A 66 19.96 -14.36 -6.82
CA ASN A 66 20.23 -14.39 -8.26
C ASN A 66 21.11 -13.21 -8.74
N ASN A 67 22.25 -12.99 -8.07
CA ASN A 67 23.25 -11.97 -8.41
C ASN A 67 22.68 -10.53 -8.49
N GLY A 68 21.79 -10.17 -7.56
CA GLY A 68 21.17 -8.83 -7.46
C GLY A 68 19.84 -8.67 -8.22
N ALA A 69 19.45 -9.61 -9.08
CA ALA A 69 18.13 -9.58 -9.72
C ALA A 69 16.98 -9.81 -8.72
N ASN A 70 17.27 -10.57 -7.65
CA ASN A 70 16.40 -10.83 -6.50
C ASN A 70 15.00 -11.35 -6.90
N ASP A 71 14.94 -12.16 -7.97
CA ASP A 71 13.69 -12.58 -8.64
C ASP A 71 13.48 -14.12 -8.69
N HIS A 72 14.24 -14.86 -7.88
CA HIS A 72 14.24 -16.34 -7.85
C HIS A 72 13.74 -16.96 -6.54
N TRP A 73 13.31 -16.19 -5.55
CA TRP A 73 12.80 -16.72 -4.26
C TRP A 73 11.73 -17.78 -4.44
N ALA A 74 10.75 -17.53 -5.32
CA ALA A 74 9.66 -18.48 -5.53
C ALA A 74 10.12 -19.82 -6.15
N MET A 75 11.18 -19.84 -6.96
CA MET A 75 11.67 -21.07 -7.60
C MET A 75 12.81 -21.78 -6.86
N ASN A 76 13.75 -21.03 -6.29
CA ASN A 76 14.99 -21.56 -5.69
C ASN A 76 14.92 -21.66 -4.16
N ASN A 77 14.04 -20.88 -3.52
CA ASN A 77 13.70 -21.06 -2.12
C ASN A 77 12.30 -21.72 -2.04
N THR A 78 11.23 -21.00 -1.70
CA THR A 78 9.86 -21.48 -1.98
C THR A 78 8.89 -20.36 -2.39
N PRO A 79 7.75 -20.68 -3.03
CA PRO A 79 6.68 -19.72 -3.30
C PRO A 79 6.07 -19.08 -2.04
N TYR A 80 6.30 -19.64 -0.86
CA TYR A 80 5.87 -19.08 0.43
C TYR A 80 6.84 -18.04 0.98
N SER A 81 8.12 -18.06 0.56
CA SER A 81 9.12 -17.04 0.95
C SER A 81 8.66 -15.63 0.59
N ILE A 82 7.92 -15.48 -0.52
CA ILE A 82 7.41 -14.20 -1.00
C ILE A 82 6.01 -13.85 -0.44
N GLY A 83 5.48 -14.69 0.46
CA GLY A 83 4.24 -14.41 1.15
C GLY A 83 4.45 -13.34 2.24
N TYR A 84 3.42 -12.58 2.55
CA TYR A 84 3.48 -11.56 3.61
C TYR A 84 2.28 -11.60 4.56
N TYR A 85 2.53 -11.13 5.79
CA TYR A 85 1.52 -10.82 6.79
C TYR A 85 1.09 -9.35 6.70
N LYS A 86 -0.15 -9.06 7.10
CA LYS A 86 -0.70 -7.72 7.30
C LYS A 86 -0.72 -7.39 8.81
N ARG A 87 -1.02 -6.13 9.14
CA ARG A 87 -1.06 -5.60 10.51
C ARG A 87 -1.90 -6.44 11.48
N GLN A 88 -3.05 -6.94 11.04
CA GLN A 88 -3.94 -7.74 11.88
C GLN A 88 -3.37 -9.11 12.28
N ASP A 89 -2.38 -9.63 11.53
CA ASP A 89 -1.74 -10.91 11.82
C ASP A 89 -0.55 -10.76 12.78
N LEU A 90 0.04 -9.55 12.88
CA LEU A 90 1.22 -9.21 13.68
C LEU A 90 1.02 -7.89 14.47
N PRO A 91 -0.06 -7.75 15.27
CA PRO A 91 -0.46 -6.45 15.83
C PRO A 91 0.60 -5.84 16.77
N VAL A 92 1.28 -6.67 17.57
CA VAL A 92 2.32 -6.22 18.50
C VAL A 92 3.57 -5.72 17.75
N HIS A 93 4.09 -6.48 16.78
CA HIS A 93 5.27 -6.08 16.00
C HIS A 93 5.03 -4.73 15.31
N PHE A 94 3.84 -4.55 14.72
CA PHE A 94 3.45 -3.27 14.12
C PHE A 94 3.39 -2.13 15.15
N ALA A 95 2.81 -2.35 16.34
CA ALA A 95 2.74 -1.35 17.38
C ALA A 95 4.14 -0.95 17.91
N LEU A 96 5.02 -1.92 18.17
CA LEU A 96 6.40 -1.65 18.62
C LEU A 96 7.18 -0.82 17.58
N ALA A 97 7.03 -1.14 16.30
CA ALA A 97 7.65 -0.41 15.18
C ALA A 97 6.96 0.92 14.79
N GLU A 98 5.85 1.29 15.44
CA GLU A 98 5.14 2.56 15.24
C GLU A 98 5.24 3.51 16.41
N GLU A 99 5.22 2.99 17.63
CA GLU A 99 5.47 3.78 18.83
C GLU A 99 6.95 4.17 18.98
N TRP A 100 7.86 3.42 18.34
CA TRP A 100 9.30 3.70 18.33
C TRP A 100 9.93 3.71 16.93
N THR A 101 11.19 4.13 16.87
CA THR A 101 11.97 4.14 15.62
C THR A 101 12.19 2.72 15.11
N VAL A 102 11.73 2.46 13.88
CA VAL A 102 11.96 1.23 13.11
C VAL A 102 13.09 1.47 12.10
N GLY A 103 14.01 0.53 11.94
CA GLY A 103 15.04 0.58 10.90
C GLY A 103 14.55 -0.08 9.61
N ASP A 104 14.64 0.61 8.48
CA ASP A 104 14.22 0.06 7.17
C ASP A 104 15.38 -0.21 6.20
N MET A 105 16.62 -0.11 6.70
CA MET A 105 17.87 -0.54 6.05
C MET A 105 18.77 -1.29 7.05
N TYR A 106 18.16 -1.95 8.04
CA TYR A 106 18.84 -2.90 8.90
C TYR A 106 18.79 -4.30 8.26
N GLN A 107 19.94 -4.96 8.20
CA GLN A 107 20.20 -6.14 7.39
C GLN A 107 20.78 -7.27 8.25
N GLU A 108 20.57 -8.51 7.84
CA GLU A 108 21.41 -9.61 8.35
C GLU A 108 22.87 -9.35 7.94
N SER A 109 23.85 -9.72 8.76
CA SER A 109 25.26 -9.48 8.41
C SER A 109 25.77 -10.41 7.31
N VAL A 110 25.19 -11.60 7.15
CA VAL A 110 25.61 -12.67 6.25
C VAL A 110 24.38 -13.28 5.58
N ILE A 111 24.45 -13.55 4.26
CA ILE A 111 23.43 -14.31 3.52
C ILE A 111 23.58 -15.81 3.87
N ALA A 112 23.19 -16.17 5.09
CA ALA A 112 23.43 -17.48 5.68
C ALA A 112 22.47 -17.77 6.85
N SER A 113 22.56 -19.01 7.34
CA SER A 113 21.86 -19.52 8.52
C SER A 113 22.11 -18.69 9.80
N THR A 114 21.32 -18.99 10.84
CA THR A 114 21.37 -18.41 12.20
C THR A 114 22.77 -18.14 12.76
N ASN A 115 23.66 -19.15 12.81
CA ASN A 115 24.88 -19.07 13.60
C ASN A 115 25.87 -18.02 13.05
N PRO A 116 26.21 -17.99 11.75
CA PRO A 116 27.01 -16.90 11.16
C PRO A 116 26.54 -15.49 11.54
N ASN A 117 25.23 -15.23 11.50
CA ASN A 117 24.67 -13.91 11.83
C ASN A 117 24.80 -13.58 13.33
N ARG A 118 24.56 -14.54 14.22
CA ARG A 118 24.78 -14.35 15.67
C ARG A 118 26.27 -14.25 16.05
N VAL A 119 27.16 -14.90 15.30
CA VAL A 119 28.62 -14.73 15.42
C VAL A 119 29.03 -13.29 15.05
N MET A 120 28.50 -12.74 13.95
CA MET A 120 28.70 -11.33 13.59
C MET A 120 28.18 -10.39 14.68
N TRP A 121 27.02 -10.68 15.28
CA TRP A 121 26.42 -9.87 16.34
C TRP A 121 27.29 -9.73 17.60
N ILE A 122 28.03 -10.77 18.00
CA ILE A 122 28.87 -10.73 19.22
C ILE A 122 30.38 -10.53 18.97
N SER A 123 30.85 -10.60 17.71
CA SER A 123 32.28 -10.54 17.39
C SER A 123 32.65 -9.81 16.09
N GLY A 124 31.68 -9.44 15.24
CA GLY A 124 31.90 -8.60 14.06
C GLY A 124 32.57 -9.26 12.84
N SER A 125 32.82 -10.58 12.88
CA SER A 125 33.44 -11.33 11.79
C SER A 125 33.04 -12.81 11.83
N ILE A 126 32.94 -13.45 10.67
CA ILE A 126 32.82 -14.91 10.48
C ILE A 126 34.10 -15.54 9.90
N ASN A 127 35.23 -14.87 10.10
CA ASN A 127 36.56 -15.31 9.67
C ASN A 127 36.69 -15.58 8.16
N VAL A 128 36.14 -14.68 7.34
CA VAL A 128 36.32 -14.69 5.89
C VAL A 128 37.77 -14.30 5.53
N PRO A 129 38.43 -14.93 4.54
CA PRO A 129 39.76 -14.55 4.11
C PRO A 129 39.95 -13.03 3.94
N GLY A 130 40.91 -12.47 4.67
CA GLY A 130 41.17 -11.02 4.71
C GLY A 130 40.51 -10.27 5.88
N SER A 131 39.73 -10.95 6.71
CA SER A 131 39.31 -10.47 8.04
C SER A 131 40.51 -10.38 9.01
N PRO A 132 40.38 -9.73 10.18
CA PRO A 132 41.48 -9.61 11.16
C PRO A 132 41.98 -10.94 11.75
N GLN A 133 41.17 -11.99 11.73
CA GLN A 133 41.46 -13.31 12.30
C GLN A 133 42.35 -14.17 11.39
N THR A 134 42.86 -15.26 11.96
CA THR A 134 43.64 -16.29 11.27
C THR A 134 42.84 -17.59 11.08
N LYS A 135 43.28 -18.45 10.14
CA LYS A 135 42.59 -19.71 9.82
C LYS A 135 42.46 -20.65 11.02
N ASP A 136 43.41 -20.63 11.95
CA ASP A 136 43.44 -21.54 13.10
C ASP A 136 42.42 -21.15 14.20
N GLU A 137 41.83 -19.95 14.10
CA GLU A 137 40.84 -19.41 15.04
C GLU A 137 39.38 -19.78 14.73
N GLY A 138 39.12 -20.50 13.62
CA GLY A 138 37.78 -21.02 13.30
C GLY A 138 37.55 -21.44 11.84
N GLY A 139 38.62 -21.70 11.07
CA GLY A 139 38.51 -21.98 9.64
C GLY A 139 38.28 -20.72 8.82
N TYR A 140 38.16 -20.88 7.50
CA TYR A 140 37.91 -19.80 6.55
C TYR A 140 36.85 -20.25 5.52
N PRO A 141 35.58 -19.80 5.58
CA PRO A 141 34.89 -19.03 6.63
C PRO A 141 33.99 -19.91 7.52
N TYR A 142 33.22 -19.31 8.44
CA TYR A 142 32.11 -19.95 9.17
C TYR A 142 30.75 -19.45 8.63
N ILE A 143 30.09 -20.24 7.78
CA ILE A 143 28.91 -19.86 6.97
C ILE A 143 27.70 -20.80 7.13
N ASP A 144 27.73 -21.72 8.09
CA ASP A 144 26.63 -22.64 8.40
C ASP A 144 26.51 -22.89 9.91
N ASN A 145 25.39 -23.48 10.35
CA ASN A 145 25.10 -23.85 11.74
C ASN A 145 25.88 -25.12 12.19
N ASN A 146 27.12 -25.30 11.72
CA ASN A 146 27.91 -26.45 12.15
C ASN A 146 28.47 -26.25 13.56
N GLU A 147 28.08 -27.15 14.46
CA GLU A 147 28.57 -27.21 15.84
C GLU A 147 29.34 -28.51 16.14
N THR A 148 29.73 -29.24 15.10
CA THR A 148 30.52 -30.46 15.24
C THR A 148 32.00 -30.11 15.43
N PRO A 149 32.66 -30.51 16.55
CA PRO A 149 34.06 -30.22 16.77
C PRO A 149 34.98 -30.76 15.66
N GLY A 150 35.78 -29.88 15.08
CA GLY A 150 36.54 -30.14 13.86
C GLY A 150 36.34 -29.04 12.82
N CYS A 151 36.44 -29.41 11.55
CA CYS A 151 36.15 -28.54 10.41
C CYS A 151 35.43 -29.35 9.32
N ASP A 152 34.63 -28.66 8.51
CA ASP A 152 34.16 -29.20 7.25
C ASP A 152 35.29 -29.33 6.22
N LYS A 153 34.95 -29.94 5.06
CA LYS A 153 35.87 -30.04 3.92
C LYS A 153 36.44 -28.65 3.57
N GLN A 154 37.68 -28.64 3.09
CA GLN A 154 38.44 -27.42 2.76
C GLN A 154 38.86 -26.54 3.99
N GLY A 155 38.37 -26.86 5.18
CA GLY A 155 38.68 -26.12 6.42
C GLY A 155 37.79 -24.89 6.62
N ILE A 156 36.52 -25.04 6.24
CA ILE A 156 35.42 -24.11 6.53
C ILE A 156 34.67 -24.58 7.78
N ASN A 157 33.78 -23.74 8.32
CA ASN A 157 32.87 -24.05 9.42
C ASN A 157 33.53 -24.76 10.61
N CYS A 158 34.74 -24.36 11.00
CA CYS A 158 35.42 -25.05 12.08
C CYS A 158 34.81 -24.67 13.43
N TYR A 159 34.75 -25.65 14.33
CA TYR A 159 34.20 -25.49 15.67
C TYR A 159 35.15 -26.15 16.70
N PRO A 160 35.37 -25.55 17.88
CA PRO A 160 34.88 -24.24 18.31
C PRO A 160 35.62 -23.06 17.66
N LEU A 161 34.97 -21.90 17.67
CA LEU A 161 35.55 -20.59 17.31
C LEU A 161 36.48 -20.09 18.42
N LYS A 162 37.49 -19.27 18.12
CA LYS A 162 38.56 -18.94 19.08
C LYS A 162 39.03 -17.49 19.11
N TRP A 163 38.55 -16.63 18.22
CA TRP A 163 38.84 -15.20 18.30
C TRP A 163 38.07 -14.55 19.46
N THR A 164 38.50 -13.36 19.88
CA THR A 164 37.91 -12.66 21.02
C THR A 164 36.51 -12.12 20.71
N THR A 165 35.62 -12.19 21.69
CA THR A 165 34.24 -11.68 21.62
C THR A 165 34.08 -10.33 22.32
N ALA A 166 33.01 -9.60 22.01
CA ALA A 166 32.69 -8.33 22.66
C ALA A 166 32.53 -8.47 24.19
N ALA A 167 31.99 -9.58 24.68
CA ALA A 167 31.84 -9.86 26.12
C ALA A 167 33.17 -9.94 26.89
N GLU A 168 34.25 -10.36 26.24
CA GLU A 168 35.59 -10.34 26.85
C GLU A 168 36.16 -8.92 26.93
N LYS A 169 35.92 -8.09 25.91
CA LYS A 169 36.23 -6.65 25.94
C LYS A 169 35.41 -5.96 27.06
N TYR A 170 34.14 -6.35 27.25
CA TYR A 170 33.30 -5.87 28.34
C TYR A 170 33.84 -6.25 29.72
N GLU A 171 34.27 -7.50 29.94
CA GLU A 171 34.94 -7.89 31.19
C GLU A 171 36.22 -7.09 31.44
N ALA A 172 37.08 -6.97 30.42
CA ALA A 172 38.35 -6.25 30.52
C ALA A 172 38.16 -4.77 30.88
N ALA A 173 37.14 -4.11 30.32
CA ALA A 173 36.78 -2.73 30.61
C ALA A 173 35.89 -2.56 31.86
N GLY A 174 35.59 -3.63 32.61
CA GLY A 174 34.75 -3.56 33.81
C GLY A 174 33.29 -3.18 33.54
N VAL A 175 32.79 -3.47 32.34
CA VAL A 175 31.38 -3.29 31.96
C VAL A 175 30.55 -4.41 32.58
N SER A 176 29.43 -4.04 33.19
CA SER A 176 28.45 -5.02 33.66
C SER A 176 27.65 -5.56 32.47
N TRP A 177 27.63 -6.89 32.32
CA TRP A 177 26.87 -7.57 31.27
C TRP A 177 26.39 -8.95 31.74
N SER A 178 25.37 -9.50 31.05
CA SER A 178 24.91 -10.88 31.19
C SER A 178 24.13 -11.31 29.94
N VAL A 179 24.17 -12.61 29.64
CA VAL A 179 23.13 -13.29 28.86
C VAL A 179 21.95 -13.61 29.79
N TYR A 180 20.73 -13.43 29.29
CA TYR A 180 19.47 -13.88 29.87
C TYR A 180 18.83 -14.89 28.91
N GLN A 181 18.62 -16.12 29.37
CA GLN A 181 18.20 -17.27 28.57
C GLN A 181 17.48 -18.29 29.46
N ASP A 182 16.59 -19.10 28.88
CA ASP A 182 16.05 -20.28 29.56
C ASP A 182 16.90 -21.54 29.29
N ALA A 183 16.53 -22.66 29.92
CA ALA A 183 17.28 -23.92 29.82
C ALA A 183 17.18 -24.59 28.44
N ASP A 184 16.09 -24.32 27.71
CA ASP A 184 15.96 -24.58 26.27
C ASP A 184 15.99 -23.21 25.58
N ASN A 185 17.17 -22.86 25.08
CA ASN A 185 17.46 -21.62 24.37
C ASN A 185 17.69 -21.87 22.87
N PHE A 186 17.24 -22.99 22.31
CA PHE A 186 17.44 -23.36 20.89
C PHE A 186 18.90 -23.37 20.36
N ASP A 187 19.91 -23.45 21.23
CA ASP A 187 21.34 -23.21 20.91
C ASP A 187 21.68 -21.76 20.49
N ASP A 188 20.70 -20.84 20.55
CA ASP A 188 20.77 -19.45 20.07
C ASP A 188 21.71 -18.51 20.87
N ASN A 189 22.53 -19.06 21.78
CA ASN A 189 23.52 -18.30 22.56
C ASN A 189 24.91 -18.39 21.89
N PRO A 190 25.30 -17.40 21.07
CA PRO A 190 26.51 -17.50 20.26
C PRO A 190 27.81 -17.60 21.08
N TYR A 191 27.80 -17.20 22.36
CA TYR A 191 28.96 -17.37 23.22
C TYR A 191 29.28 -18.86 23.46
N ALA A 192 28.30 -19.76 23.35
CA ALA A 192 28.51 -21.20 23.50
C ALA A 192 29.42 -21.80 22.42
N TRP A 193 29.55 -21.16 21.26
CA TRP A 193 30.33 -21.64 20.11
C TRP A 193 31.83 -21.31 20.21
N PHE A 194 32.22 -20.51 21.20
CA PHE A 194 33.59 -20.03 21.40
C PHE A 194 34.36 -20.84 22.46
N GLU A 195 35.56 -21.30 22.13
CA GLU A 195 36.40 -22.20 22.93
C GLU A 195 36.67 -21.66 24.34
N GLN A 196 36.93 -20.36 24.46
CA GLN A 196 37.19 -19.68 25.73
C GLN A 196 35.97 -19.65 26.67
N PHE A 197 34.75 -19.76 26.14
CA PHE A 197 33.52 -19.90 26.90
C PHE A 197 33.22 -21.36 27.23
N GLN A 198 33.34 -22.28 26.26
CA GLN A 198 33.19 -23.73 26.49
C GLN A 198 34.14 -24.26 27.58
N THR A 199 35.39 -23.81 27.55
CA THR A 199 36.44 -24.21 28.51
C THR A 199 36.48 -23.32 29.77
N SER A 200 35.57 -22.34 29.88
CA SER A 200 35.53 -21.43 31.02
C SER A 200 35.27 -22.18 32.33
N LYS A 201 36.07 -21.86 33.37
CA LYS A 201 35.91 -22.51 34.69
C LYS A 201 34.58 -22.09 35.32
N LYS A 202 33.87 -23.04 35.92
CA LYS A 202 32.69 -22.75 36.76
C LYS A 202 33.02 -21.70 37.82
N GLY A 203 32.17 -20.69 38.00
CA GLY A 203 32.42 -19.52 38.85
C GLY A 203 33.27 -18.40 38.21
N SER A 204 33.82 -18.59 37.00
CA SER A 204 34.44 -17.49 36.24
C SER A 204 33.38 -16.59 35.61
N LYS A 205 33.75 -15.35 35.25
CA LYS A 205 32.80 -14.37 34.71
C LYS A 205 32.19 -14.79 33.37
N LEU A 206 33.01 -15.28 32.44
CA LEU A 206 32.52 -15.82 31.15
C LEU A 206 31.56 -17.00 31.36
N ASN A 207 31.86 -17.89 32.32
CA ASN A 207 30.97 -19.01 32.63
C ASN A 207 29.64 -18.56 33.23
N GLU A 208 29.68 -17.75 34.29
CA GLU A 208 28.46 -17.38 35.04
C GLU A 208 27.58 -16.39 34.27
N LYS A 209 28.15 -15.53 33.41
CA LYS A 209 27.39 -14.52 32.65
C LYS A 209 27.07 -14.91 31.21
N GLY A 210 27.96 -15.65 30.54
CA GLY A 210 27.83 -16.03 29.13
C GLY A 210 27.24 -17.43 28.95
N MET A 211 27.88 -18.45 29.52
CA MET A 211 27.46 -19.85 29.34
C MET A 211 26.22 -20.20 30.16
N ARG A 212 26.28 -19.99 31.48
CA ARG A 212 25.16 -20.22 32.39
C ARG A 212 24.11 -19.13 32.21
N GLY A 213 24.56 -17.87 32.20
CA GLY A 213 23.67 -16.71 32.16
C GLY A 213 22.70 -16.65 33.35
N GLN A 214 21.58 -15.99 33.13
CA GLN A 214 20.48 -15.82 34.08
C GLN A 214 19.14 -16.15 33.39
N SER A 215 18.09 -16.51 34.14
CA SER A 215 16.77 -16.81 33.53
C SER A 215 16.03 -15.56 33.07
N LEU A 216 15.01 -15.72 32.22
CA LEU A 216 14.13 -14.62 31.84
C LEU A 216 13.33 -14.06 33.04
N ASP A 217 12.96 -14.90 34.02
CA ASP A 217 12.41 -14.43 35.30
C ASP A 217 13.37 -13.49 36.05
N ALA A 218 14.67 -13.75 35.98
CA ALA A 218 15.69 -12.88 36.56
C ALA A 218 15.83 -11.57 35.77
N PHE A 219 15.69 -11.59 34.43
CA PHE A 219 15.59 -10.38 33.61
C PHE A 219 14.39 -9.53 34.05
N PHE A 220 13.17 -10.10 34.08
CA PHE A 220 11.96 -9.36 34.46
C PHE A 220 12.06 -8.80 35.88
N SER A 221 12.58 -9.58 36.84
CA SER A 221 12.79 -9.14 38.22
C SER A 221 13.80 -8.00 38.33
N GLN A 222 14.90 -8.04 37.58
CA GLN A 222 15.93 -7.00 37.58
C GLN A 222 15.51 -5.76 36.80
N ALA A 223 14.69 -5.91 35.76
CA ALA A 223 14.07 -4.80 35.04
C ALA A 223 13.13 -4.02 35.98
N ALA A 224 12.23 -4.72 36.69
CA ALA A 224 11.34 -4.13 37.69
C ALA A 224 12.09 -3.47 38.87
N ALA A 225 13.20 -4.07 39.32
CA ALA A 225 14.05 -3.49 40.36
C ALA A 225 14.94 -2.32 39.86
N GLY A 226 15.09 -2.15 38.54
CA GLY A 226 16.01 -1.19 37.95
C GLY A 226 17.49 -1.54 38.15
N THR A 227 17.81 -2.84 38.19
CA THR A 227 19.14 -3.40 38.49
C THR A 227 19.74 -4.24 37.34
N LEU A 228 19.19 -4.12 36.12
CA LEU A 228 19.80 -4.73 34.93
C LEU A 228 21.27 -4.25 34.76
N PRO A 229 22.15 -5.10 34.20
CA PRO A 229 23.51 -4.71 33.83
C PRO A 229 23.49 -3.70 32.66
N GLU A 230 24.65 -3.07 32.42
CA GLU A 230 24.80 -2.11 31.31
C GLU A 230 24.53 -2.75 29.94
N VAL A 231 24.94 -4.00 29.72
CA VAL A 231 24.63 -4.76 28.48
C VAL A 231 23.88 -6.05 28.82
N SER A 232 22.64 -6.17 28.36
CA SER A 232 21.81 -7.38 28.55
C SER A 232 21.56 -8.04 27.19
N TYR A 233 22.10 -9.24 26.96
CA TYR A 233 21.70 -10.07 25.82
C TYR A 233 20.50 -10.91 26.24
N ILE A 234 19.45 -10.97 25.42
CA ILE A 234 18.23 -11.73 25.71
C ILE A 234 18.10 -12.79 24.62
N VAL A 235 18.07 -14.06 25.02
CA VAL A 235 17.84 -15.21 24.15
C VAL A 235 16.53 -15.85 24.58
N GLY A 236 15.54 -15.87 23.68
CA GLY A 236 14.23 -16.44 23.94
C GLY A 236 14.26 -17.98 24.01
N PRO A 237 13.23 -18.63 24.58
CA PRO A 237 13.06 -20.07 24.45
C PRO A 237 12.73 -20.43 23.00
N MET A 238 13.15 -21.63 22.56
CA MET A 238 12.89 -22.16 21.22
C MET A 238 11.48 -21.88 20.69
N GLN A 239 10.46 -22.20 21.49
CA GLN A 239 9.05 -22.09 21.12
C GLN A 239 8.55 -20.64 20.93
N LEU A 240 9.30 -19.64 21.41
CA LEU A 240 8.97 -18.20 21.34
C LEU A 240 10.01 -17.41 20.51
N SER A 241 10.87 -18.10 19.75
CA SER A 241 11.95 -17.50 18.95
C SER A 241 11.50 -16.87 17.63
N GLU A 242 10.29 -17.23 17.16
CA GLU A 242 9.77 -16.92 15.81
C GLU A 242 10.55 -17.57 14.64
N HIS A 243 11.61 -18.36 14.91
CA HIS A 243 12.25 -19.16 13.88
C HIS A 243 11.26 -20.23 13.38
N SER A 244 10.92 -20.24 12.08
CA SER A 244 9.90 -21.15 11.57
C SER A 244 10.21 -22.62 11.91
N PRO A 245 9.23 -23.44 12.38
CA PRO A 245 7.80 -23.17 12.44
C PRO A 245 7.32 -22.54 13.77
N TYR A 246 8.20 -21.94 14.57
CA TYR A 246 7.82 -21.25 15.81
C TYR A 246 7.03 -19.97 15.53
N SER A 247 5.97 -19.77 16.30
CA SER A 247 4.87 -18.88 15.96
C SER A 247 5.20 -17.40 16.14
N PRO A 248 5.00 -16.54 15.12
CA PRO A 248 5.10 -15.09 15.28
C PRO A 248 4.17 -14.57 16.38
N ASN A 249 2.95 -15.10 16.51
CA ASN A 249 2.06 -14.75 17.62
C ASN A 249 2.65 -15.12 19.00
N ASP A 250 3.29 -16.28 19.14
CA ASP A 250 3.88 -16.72 20.41
C ASP A 250 5.14 -15.92 20.77
N GLY A 251 5.97 -15.60 19.78
CA GLY A 251 7.11 -14.69 19.96
C GLY A 251 6.68 -13.25 20.25
N SER A 252 5.57 -12.78 19.66
CA SER A 252 4.99 -11.46 19.94
C SER A 252 4.66 -11.28 21.43
N TRP A 253 4.26 -12.35 22.11
CA TRP A 253 4.03 -12.34 23.56
C TRP A 253 5.33 -12.13 24.33
N LEU A 254 6.43 -12.80 23.93
CA LEU A 254 7.73 -12.60 24.56
C LEU A 254 8.27 -11.18 24.28
N GLN A 255 8.18 -10.71 23.04
CA GLN A 255 8.58 -9.35 22.66
C GLN A 255 7.81 -8.30 23.47
N ARG A 256 6.48 -8.45 23.60
CA ARG A 256 5.64 -7.61 24.48
C ARG A 256 6.12 -7.66 25.92
N LYS A 257 6.36 -8.85 26.50
CA LYS A 257 6.81 -8.98 27.90
C LYS A 257 8.16 -8.31 28.14
N VAL A 258 9.10 -8.46 27.22
CA VAL A 258 10.43 -7.82 27.28
C VAL A 258 10.30 -6.30 27.15
N ALA A 259 9.50 -5.80 26.20
CA ALA A 259 9.20 -4.37 26.06
C ALA A 259 8.54 -3.79 27.32
N GLU A 260 7.47 -4.42 27.82
CA GLU A 260 6.77 -4.04 29.05
C GLU A 260 7.71 -3.96 30.26
N ALA A 261 8.61 -4.93 30.42
CA ALA A 261 9.58 -4.94 31.52
C ALA A 261 10.57 -3.76 31.44
N VAL A 262 11.00 -3.37 30.23
CA VAL A 262 11.92 -2.24 30.03
C VAL A 262 11.21 -0.90 30.18
N ILE A 263 10.02 -0.72 29.58
CA ILE A 263 9.31 0.57 29.61
C ILE A 263 8.70 0.89 30.98
N ASN A 264 8.35 -0.13 31.77
CA ASN A 264 7.90 0.05 33.16
C ASN A 264 9.06 0.02 34.18
N SER A 265 10.30 -0.16 33.74
CA SER A 265 11.46 -0.15 34.64
C SER A 265 11.66 1.23 35.28
N PRO A 266 12.05 1.31 36.57
CA PRO A 266 12.57 2.54 37.18
C PRO A 266 13.78 3.15 36.45
N LYS A 267 14.38 2.42 35.50
CA LYS A 267 15.48 2.88 34.64
C LYS A 267 15.08 3.26 33.21
N TYR A 268 13.80 3.17 32.82
CA TYR A 268 13.36 3.41 31.43
C TYR A 268 13.94 4.71 30.83
N SER A 269 13.99 5.78 31.62
CA SER A 269 14.60 7.08 31.28
C SER A 269 16.08 7.05 30.84
N LYS A 270 16.75 5.89 30.97
CA LYS A 270 18.17 5.64 30.67
C LYS A 270 18.38 4.29 29.96
N SER A 271 17.30 3.67 29.47
CA SER A 271 17.33 2.35 28.84
C SER A 271 17.15 2.44 27.33
N VAL A 272 17.79 1.50 26.64
CA VAL A 272 17.57 1.19 25.23
C VAL A 272 17.35 -0.32 25.15
N LEU A 273 16.24 -0.73 24.56
CA LEU A 273 16.00 -2.10 24.13
C LEU A 273 16.06 -2.11 22.60
N ILE A 274 17.02 -2.86 22.05
CA ILE A 274 17.10 -3.12 20.61
C ILE A 274 16.43 -4.46 20.38
N VAL A 275 15.48 -4.52 19.44
CA VAL A 275 14.93 -5.77 18.94
C VAL A 275 15.35 -5.92 17.49
N SER A 276 15.99 -7.05 17.19
CA SER A 276 16.51 -7.41 15.87
C SER A 276 16.39 -8.91 15.70
N TYR A 277 16.04 -9.35 14.50
CA TYR A 277 16.17 -10.74 14.10
C TYR A 277 17.62 -10.99 13.65
N ASP A 278 18.03 -12.25 13.63
CA ASP A 278 19.35 -12.70 13.17
C ASP A 278 19.40 -12.89 11.65
N GLU A 279 18.37 -13.50 11.06
CA GLU A 279 18.32 -13.72 9.60
C GLU A 279 16.86 -13.73 9.08
N THR A 280 16.69 -13.84 7.76
CA THR A 280 15.39 -13.87 7.05
C THR A 280 14.32 -14.88 7.48
N GLY A 281 14.63 -15.99 8.15
CA GLY A 281 13.75 -17.16 8.31
C GLY A 281 13.38 -17.86 6.98
N GLY A 282 14.09 -17.55 5.89
CA GLY A 282 13.70 -17.91 4.53
C GLY A 282 12.52 -17.11 3.95
N TRP A 283 12.23 -15.93 4.52
CA TRP A 283 11.32 -14.91 3.96
C TRP A 283 12.07 -13.98 3.00
N ALA A 284 11.41 -13.55 1.92
CA ALA A 284 12.00 -12.69 0.91
C ALA A 284 11.90 -11.20 1.29
N ASP A 285 13.00 -10.46 1.15
CA ASP A 285 12.98 -9.00 1.08
C ASP A 285 13.38 -8.52 -0.32
N HIS A 286 12.81 -7.38 -0.74
CA HIS A 286 12.97 -6.87 -2.09
C HIS A 286 14.18 -5.95 -2.28
N VAL A 287 14.76 -5.43 -1.19
CA VAL A 287 15.90 -4.50 -1.26
C VAL A 287 17.17 -5.29 -1.52
N ASP A 288 17.81 -5.01 -2.64
CA ASP A 288 19.14 -5.53 -2.96
C ASP A 288 20.15 -5.10 -1.87
N PRO A 289 20.90 -6.03 -1.25
CA PRO A 289 21.73 -5.71 -0.10
C PRO A 289 22.90 -4.75 -0.38
N TYR A 290 23.29 -3.96 0.62
CA TYR A 290 24.40 -3.00 0.48
C TYR A 290 25.77 -3.66 0.61
N HIS A 291 26.17 -4.39 -0.43
CA HIS A 291 27.44 -5.13 -0.49
C HIS A 291 28.67 -4.23 -0.63
N ALA A 292 29.79 -4.72 -0.08
CA ALA A 292 31.11 -4.17 -0.33
C ALA A 292 31.52 -4.34 -1.82
N PRO A 293 32.39 -3.47 -2.37
CA PRO A 293 32.93 -3.65 -3.72
C PRO A 293 33.60 -5.03 -3.92
N ASN A 294 33.46 -5.61 -5.10
CA ASN A 294 34.01 -6.94 -5.43
C ASN A 294 35.53 -7.01 -5.14
N GLY A 295 35.92 -8.02 -4.36
CA GLY A 295 37.31 -8.25 -3.95
C GLY A 295 37.70 -7.54 -2.64
N THR A 296 36.75 -6.94 -1.93
CA THR A 296 37.00 -6.37 -0.59
C THR A 296 37.38 -7.49 0.40
N PRO A 297 38.54 -7.38 1.09
CA PRO A 297 38.98 -8.37 2.09
C PRO A 297 37.94 -8.56 3.20
N GLY A 298 37.66 -9.82 3.57
CA GLY A 298 36.68 -10.15 4.60
C GLY A 298 35.20 -10.11 4.15
N GLU A 299 34.91 -9.68 2.92
CA GLU A 299 33.53 -9.45 2.45
C GLU A 299 33.11 -10.31 1.25
N TRP A 300 34.07 -10.94 0.55
CA TRP A 300 33.84 -11.76 -0.65
C TRP A 300 34.56 -13.10 -0.55
N ILE A 301 33.94 -14.17 -1.07
CA ILE A 301 34.54 -15.49 -1.17
C ILE A 301 34.30 -16.14 -2.53
N ASP A 302 35.26 -16.96 -2.96
CA ASP A 302 34.95 -18.10 -3.83
C ASP A 302 34.19 -19.11 -2.96
N ASP A 303 32.90 -19.34 -3.26
CA ASP A 303 32.02 -20.24 -2.50
C ASP A 303 32.62 -21.65 -2.39
N PRO A 304 32.88 -22.16 -1.16
CA PRO A 304 33.49 -23.46 -0.95
C PRO A 304 32.58 -24.64 -1.35
N TYR A 305 31.27 -24.42 -1.43
CA TYR A 305 30.32 -25.45 -1.91
C TYR A 305 30.28 -25.53 -3.44
N GLY A 306 30.49 -24.39 -4.11
CA GLY A 306 30.57 -24.27 -5.58
C GLY A 306 29.22 -23.99 -6.25
N GLU A 307 28.19 -23.64 -5.48
CA GLU A 307 26.82 -23.39 -5.90
C GLU A 307 26.60 -21.89 -6.22
N ALA A 308 27.19 -20.98 -5.44
CA ALA A 308 27.08 -19.52 -5.62
C ALA A 308 28.24 -18.90 -6.43
N GLY A 309 29.37 -19.58 -6.55
CA GLY A 309 30.57 -19.06 -7.22
C GLY A 309 31.27 -17.95 -6.43
N HIS A 310 31.86 -16.94 -7.10
CA HIS A 310 32.49 -15.82 -6.40
C HIS A 310 31.44 -14.78 -6.00
N THR A 311 31.12 -14.72 -4.71
CA THR A 311 29.92 -14.07 -4.15
C THR A 311 30.28 -13.19 -2.94
N PRO A 312 29.53 -12.11 -2.64
CA PRO A 312 29.66 -11.44 -1.35
C PRO A 312 29.14 -12.35 -0.23
N ILE A 313 29.67 -12.20 0.97
CA ILE A 313 29.13 -12.87 2.17
C ILE A 313 27.95 -12.11 2.76
N GLY A 314 27.90 -10.78 2.58
CA GLY A 314 26.84 -9.90 3.05
C GLY A 314 27.19 -8.42 2.88
N PRO A 315 26.55 -7.48 3.61
CA PRO A 315 25.30 -7.66 4.36
C PRO A 315 24.24 -8.38 3.51
N GLY A 316 23.36 -9.15 4.14
CA GLY A 316 22.31 -9.89 3.45
C GLY A 316 20.99 -9.14 3.41
N PHE A 317 19.88 -9.86 3.36
CA PHE A 317 18.55 -9.25 3.24
C PHE A 317 18.17 -8.42 4.47
N ARG A 318 17.17 -7.54 4.31
CA ARG A 318 16.66 -6.76 5.44
C ARG A 318 15.91 -7.64 6.43
N VAL A 319 16.14 -7.41 7.72
CA VAL A 319 15.45 -8.08 8.81
C VAL A 319 14.74 -7.07 9.72
N PRO A 320 13.63 -7.41 10.40
CA PRO A 320 12.92 -6.45 11.23
C PRO A 320 13.81 -5.91 12.35
N PHE A 321 13.78 -4.59 12.54
CA PHE A 321 14.62 -3.90 13.53
C PHE A 321 13.88 -2.70 14.11
N TYR A 322 13.84 -2.57 15.43
CA TYR A 322 13.31 -1.37 16.08
C TYR A 322 13.93 -1.15 17.46
N ILE A 323 14.00 0.13 17.86
CA ILE A 323 14.72 0.57 19.06
C ILE A 323 13.72 1.18 20.05
N ILE A 324 13.44 0.47 21.14
CA ILE A 324 12.52 0.88 22.21
C ILE A 324 13.30 1.69 23.26
N SER A 325 13.08 3.02 23.28
CA SER A 325 13.73 3.96 24.19
C SER A 325 12.93 5.27 24.29
N PRO A 326 13.04 6.08 25.37
CA PRO A 326 12.45 7.42 25.40
C PRO A 326 12.98 8.35 24.30
N PHE A 327 14.22 8.13 23.85
CA PHE A 327 14.89 8.92 22.82
C PHE A 327 14.46 8.53 21.39
N THR A 328 13.61 7.51 21.23
CA THR A 328 13.13 6.99 19.94
C THR A 328 11.60 6.92 19.84
N ARG A 329 10.88 7.43 20.87
CA ARG A 329 9.41 7.49 20.96
C ARG A 329 8.78 8.37 19.87
N LYS A 330 7.46 8.20 19.69
CA LYS A 330 6.63 8.81 18.62
C LYS A 330 6.99 8.32 17.22
N GLY A 331 7.56 7.12 17.13
CA GLY A 331 7.91 6.50 15.87
C GLY A 331 9.04 7.19 15.12
N GLY A 332 9.27 6.69 13.91
CA GLY A 332 10.31 7.16 13.00
C GLY A 332 10.78 6.02 12.14
N VAL A 333 11.41 6.36 11.01
CA VAL A 333 12.11 5.40 10.18
C VAL A 333 13.59 5.77 10.18
N TYR A 334 14.44 4.86 10.67
CA TYR A 334 15.89 5.00 10.62
C TYR A 334 16.42 4.37 9.33
N THR A 335 17.16 5.17 8.57
CA THR A 335 17.38 4.89 7.15
C THR A 335 18.80 4.52 6.77
N GLU A 336 19.76 4.63 7.68
CA GLU A 336 21.17 4.33 7.40
C GLU A 336 21.41 2.83 7.22
N HIS A 337 22.44 2.49 6.43
CA HIS A 337 22.85 1.10 6.23
C HIS A 337 23.40 0.49 7.52
N CYS A 338 22.78 -0.58 7.99
CA CYS A 338 23.13 -1.26 9.23
C CYS A 338 23.05 -2.77 9.08
N ASP A 339 23.89 -3.48 9.82
CA ASP A 339 23.77 -4.91 10.11
C ASP A 339 23.99 -5.19 11.62
N HIS A 340 24.19 -6.45 12.06
CA HIS A 340 24.44 -6.75 13.48
C HIS A 340 25.72 -6.11 14.05
N THR A 341 26.72 -5.76 13.21
CA THR A 341 27.93 -5.06 13.66
C THR A 341 27.65 -3.62 14.09
N SER A 342 26.54 -3.03 13.62
CA SER A 342 26.01 -1.73 14.06
C SER A 342 25.72 -1.70 15.55
N GLN A 343 25.23 -2.82 16.12
CA GLN A 343 24.93 -2.92 17.55
C GLN A 343 26.20 -2.94 18.40
N LEU A 344 27.26 -3.61 17.92
CA LEU A 344 28.59 -3.54 18.53
C LEU A 344 29.10 -2.10 18.50
N SER A 345 29.07 -1.46 17.33
CA SER A 345 29.50 -0.05 17.15
C SER A 345 28.74 0.90 18.08
N PHE A 346 27.43 0.72 18.26
CA PHE A 346 26.64 1.49 19.23
C PHE A 346 27.14 1.33 20.68
N ILE A 347 27.41 0.09 21.10
CA ILE A 347 27.93 -0.21 22.44
C ILE A 347 29.34 0.36 22.62
N GLU A 348 30.22 0.25 21.62
CA GLU A 348 31.55 0.88 21.61
C GLU A 348 31.44 2.40 21.82
N LYS A 349 30.59 3.08 21.04
CA LYS A 349 30.35 4.53 21.15
C LYS A 349 29.80 4.93 22.53
N TRP A 350 28.82 4.18 23.04
CA TRP A 350 28.24 4.44 24.36
C TRP A 350 29.24 4.25 25.50
N GLN A 351 30.10 3.24 25.41
CA GLN A 351 31.10 2.95 26.43
C GLN A 351 32.31 3.91 26.34
N ALA A 352 32.70 4.33 25.14
CA ALA A 352 33.67 5.41 24.92
C ALA A 352 33.18 6.73 25.51
N ALA A 353 31.90 7.09 25.33
CA ALA A 353 31.27 8.26 25.97
C ALA A 353 31.26 8.19 27.51
N LYS A 354 31.41 6.98 28.08
CA LYS A 354 31.56 6.72 29.53
C LYS A 354 33.03 6.60 29.97
N GLY A 355 33.98 6.93 29.09
CA GLY A 355 35.41 6.90 29.36
C GLY A 355 36.03 5.51 29.46
N ARG A 356 35.40 4.50 28.86
CA ARG A 356 35.91 3.11 28.82
C ARG A 356 36.33 2.75 27.40
N ASP A 357 37.49 2.12 27.27
CA ASP A 357 37.99 1.59 26.01
C ASP A 357 37.35 0.21 25.75
N VAL A 358 36.32 0.20 24.91
CA VAL A 358 35.62 -0.99 24.45
C VAL A 358 35.59 -0.93 22.93
N LYS A 359 36.26 -1.90 22.30
CA LYS A 359 36.34 -2.02 20.85
C LYS A 359 36.51 -3.49 20.45
N THR A 360 35.75 -3.91 19.44
CA THR A 360 35.84 -5.22 18.81
C THR A 360 36.79 -5.09 17.61
N ASP A 361 38.08 -5.29 17.85
CA ASP A 361 39.15 -5.27 16.83
C ASP A 361 38.99 -6.38 15.79
N GLU A 362 38.18 -7.37 16.13
CA GLU A 362 37.79 -8.54 15.37
C GLU A 362 36.79 -8.20 14.24
N MET A 363 36.15 -7.02 14.29
CA MET A 363 35.21 -6.57 13.27
C MET A 363 35.87 -6.34 11.90
N VAL A 364 35.26 -6.83 10.83
CA VAL A 364 35.76 -6.63 9.45
C VAL A 364 35.91 -5.12 9.16
N PRO A 365 37.07 -4.64 8.66
CA PRO A 365 37.32 -3.20 8.50
C PRO A 365 36.30 -2.49 7.60
N TRP A 366 35.80 -3.15 6.55
CA TRP A 366 34.80 -2.55 5.67
C TRP A 366 33.47 -2.29 6.40
N ARG A 367 32.97 -3.23 7.21
CA ARG A 367 31.77 -3.01 8.05
C ARG A 367 31.96 -1.81 8.98
N ARG A 368 33.11 -1.71 9.63
CA ARG A 368 33.43 -0.63 10.56
C ARG A 368 33.45 0.76 9.90
N ASP A 369 33.82 0.84 8.63
CA ASP A 369 33.90 2.10 7.89
C ASP A 369 32.59 2.45 7.14
N ASN A 370 31.67 1.50 6.96
CA ASN A 370 30.50 1.65 6.06
C ASN A 370 29.13 1.32 6.68
N MET A 371 29.06 0.60 7.80
CA MET A 371 27.83 0.40 8.57
C MET A 371 27.69 1.50 9.63
N ALA A 372 26.48 2.00 9.84
CA ALA A 372 26.22 3.07 10.80
C ALA A 372 26.23 2.56 12.26
N ASP A 373 26.63 3.41 13.20
CA ASP A 373 26.77 3.07 14.63
C ASP A 373 25.49 3.21 15.46
N LEU A 374 24.33 3.31 14.78
CA LEU A 374 22.98 3.55 15.33
C LEU A 374 22.79 4.86 16.12
N THR A 375 23.83 5.67 16.40
CA THR A 375 23.68 6.84 17.27
C THR A 375 22.71 7.88 16.70
N ASN A 376 22.63 7.98 15.38
CA ASN A 376 21.69 8.85 14.65
C ASN A 376 20.21 8.42 14.73
N ALA A 377 19.91 7.22 15.25
CA ALA A 377 18.53 6.79 15.48
C ALA A 377 17.86 7.50 16.68
N PHE A 378 18.64 8.13 17.55
CA PHE A 378 18.21 8.64 18.85
C PHE A 378 18.15 10.17 18.92
N ASP A 379 17.09 10.72 19.50
CA ASP A 379 16.93 12.15 19.81
C ASP A 379 17.29 12.41 21.28
N PHE A 380 18.58 12.46 21.59
CA PHE A 380 19.05 12.54 22.97
C PHE A 380 18.68 13.87 23.68
N GLU A 381 18.43 14.96 22.94
CA GLU A 381 18.02 16.24 23.52
C GLU A 381 16.52 16.30 23.83
N ASN A 382 15.67 15.54 23.11
CA ASN A 382 14.20 15.60 23.23
C ASN A 382 13.58 14.24 23.60
N PRO A 383 13.92 13.63 24.75
CA PRO A 383 13.30 12.39 25.19
C PRO A 383 11.81 12.56 25.46
N ASP A 384 11.03 11.55 25.06
CA ASP A 384 9.62 11.42 25.41
C ASP A 384 9.45 10.19 26.32
N TYR A 385 8.98 10.41 27.54
CA TYR A 385 8.80 9.35 28.54
C TYR A 385 7.37 8.78 28.57
N SER A 386 6.53 9.07 27.58
CA SER A 386 5.20 8.48 27.48
C SER A 386 5.28 6.98 27.21
N ILE A 387 4.55 6.21 28.01
CA ILE A 387 4.37 4.76 27.81
C ILE A 387 3.14 4.60 26.90
N PRO A 388 3.26 3.98 25.72
CA PRO A 388 2.11 3.70 24.87
C PRO A 388 1.31 2.50 25.40
N ASP A 389 0.06 2.40 24.96
CA ASP A 389 -0.75 1.20 25.14
C ASP A 389 -0.38 0.19 24.04
N LEU A 390 0.02 -1.02 24.43
CA LEU A 390 0.45 -2.06 23.49
C LEU A 390 -0.69 -3.06 23.26
N PRO A 391 -0.90 -3.56 22.02
CA PRO A 391 -1.91 -4.57 21.74
C PRO A 391 -1.75 -5.82 22.60
N ASP A 392 -2.87 -6.47 22.91
CA ASP A 392 -2.83 -7.72 23.66
C ASP A 392 -2.26 -8.86 22.81
N ALA A 393 -1.15 -9.45 23.28
CA ALA A 393 -0.66 -10.75 22.86
C ALA A 393 -1.31 -11.86 23.72
N PRO A 394 -1.93 -12.89 23.12
CA PRO A 394 -2.38 -14.10 23.83
C PRO A 394 -1.22 -14.80 24.56
N GLU A 395 -1.49 -15.51 25.66
CA GLU A 395 -0.46 -16.36 26.26
C GLU A 395 -0.22 -17.62 25.38
N PRO A 396 1.03 -17.96 25.04
CA PRO A 396 1.36 -19.14 24.24
C PRO A 396 0.82 -20.43 24.85
N HIS A 397 0.39 -21.37 24.01
CA HIS A 397 -0.11 -22.66 24.48
C HIS A 397 0.98 -23.46 25.19
N ARG A 398 0.59 -24.14 26.26
CA ARG A 398 1.44 -25.03 27.07
C ARG A 398 0.84 -26.42 27.17
N ASN A 399 1.70 -27.43 27.15
CA ASN A 399 1.31 -28.81 27.32
C ASN A 399 0.92 -29.12 28.79
N GLY A 400 0.43 -30.33 29.06
CA GLY A 400 0.02 -30.77 30.40
C GLY A 400 1.13 -30.84 31.49
N LYS A 401 2.39 -30.53 31.15
CA LYS A 401 3.52 -30.37 32.08
C LYS A 401 3.86 -28.89 32.33
N GLY A 402 3.36 -27.97 31.52
CA GLY A 402 3.64 -26.53 31.58
C GLY A 402 4.68 -26.03 30.57
N ASP A 403 5.30 -26.92 29.79
CA ASP A 403 6.23 -26.53 28.72
C ASP A 403 5.46 -25.90 27.54
N TYR A 404 6.01 -24.88 26.90
CA TYR A 404 5.43 -24.31 25.68
C TYR A 404 5.42 -25.36 24.55
N ASP A 405 4.33 -25.41 23.78
CA ASP A 405 4.17 -26.29 22.63
C ASP A 405 3.30 -25.68 21.51
N GLY A 406 3.17 -24.36 21.48
CA GLY A 406 2.28 -23.59 20.58
C GLY A 406 2.32 -24.02 19.12
N SER A 407 3.51 -24.16 18.52
CA SER A 407 3.61 -24.61 17.13
C SER A 407 3.26 -26.08 16.92
N SER A 408 3.51 -26.96 17.90
CA SER A 408 3.05 -28.35 17.83
C SER A 408 1.53 -28.46 18.01
N HIS A 409 0.95 -27.61 18.86
CA HIS A 409 -0.49 -27.48 19.01
C HIS A 409 -1.14 -26.97 17.71
N CYS A 410 -0.65 -25.87 17.14
CA CYS A 410 -1.08 -25.34 15.85
C CYS A 410 -0.96 -26.39 14.73
N ALA A 411 0.17 -27.09 14.64
CA ALA A 411 0.37 -28.15 13.64
C ALA A 411 -0.60 -29.34 13.82
N SER A 412 -1.01 -29.64 15.05
CA SER A 412 -2.03 -30.68 15.33
C SER A 412 -3.44 -30.30 14.85
N LEU A 413 -3.73 -28.99 14.73
CA LEU A 413 -5.00 -28.44 14.26
C LEU A 413 -5.00 -28.19 12.74
N TYR A 414 -3.88 -27.72 12.19
CA TYR A 414 -3.80 -27.12 10.85
C TYR A 414 -2.71 -27.74 9.93
N GLY A 415 -1.99 -28.76 10.39
CA GLY A 415 -0.95 -29.43 9.61
C GLY A 415 0.35 -28.60 9.52
N ASN A 416 0.73 -28.17 8.32
CA ASN A 416 1.97 -27.42 8.07
C ASN A 416 1.74 -25.91 7.90
N GLY A 417 0.52 -25.42 8.17
CA GLY A 417 0.15 -24.00 8.09
C GLY A 417 0.22 -23.37 6.69
N ARG A 418 0.47 -24.15 5.63
CA ARG A 418 0.72 -23.61 4.27
C ARG A 418 -0.57 -23.56 3.44
N PRO A 419 -1.09 -22.36 3.07
CA PRO A 419 -2.25 -22.21 2.20
C PRO A 419 -1.92 -22.52 0.73
N ASP A 420 -2.92 -22.76 -0.10
CA ASP A 420 -2.71 -22.95 -1.54
C ASP A 420 -2.08 -21.70 -2.16
N VAL A 421 -0.95 -21.87 -2.86
CA VAL A 421 -0.25 -20.77 -3.54
C VAL A 421 -1.08 -20.27 -4.72
N PRO A 422 -1.37 -18.96 -4.84
CA PRO A 422 -2.20 -18.42 -5.90
C PRO A 422 -1.44 -18.33 -7.23
N TYR A 423 -1.36 -19.42 -7.99
CA TYR A 423 -0.73 -19.45 -9.32
C TYR A 423 -1.65 -18.93 -10.45
N THR A 424 -2.31 -17.79 -10.25
CA THR A 424 -3.22 -17.19 -11.24
C THR A 424 -2.54 -16.08 -12.05
N ASP A 425 -3.06 -15.78 -13.24
CA ASP A 425 -2.60 -14.63 -14.05
C ASP A 425 -2.74 -13.29 -13.30
N GLU A 426 -3.71 -13.19 -12.39
CA GLU A 426 -3.93 -12.03 -11.52
C GLU A 426 -2.81 -11.90 -10.48
N ALA A 427 -2.45 -13.00 -9.80
CA ALA A 427 -1.32 -13.04 -8.87
C ALA A 427 0.05 -12.88 -9.56
N ALA A 428 0.15 -13.17 -10.85
CA ALA A 428 1.34 -12.91 -11.67
C ALA A 428 1.51 -11.44 -12.11
N ASN A 429 0.46 -10.62 -11.95
CA ASN A 429 0.40 -9.24 -12.45
C ASN A 429 -0.15 -8.24 -11.43
N ASN A 430 -0.12 -8.59 -10.13
CA ASN A 430 -0.54 -7.68 -9.07
C ASN A 430 0.35 -6.42 -9.02
N ASP A 431 -0.28 -5.26 -8.81
CA ASP A 431 0.41 -3.99 -8.60
C ASP A 431 0.86 -3.90 -7.14
N THR A 432 2.08 -4.33 -6.86
CA THR A 432 2.63 -4.43 -5.50
C THR A 432 2.58 -3.10 -4.76
N ALA A 433 2.67 -1.96 -5.45
CA ALA A 433 2.57 -0.65 -4.79
C ALA A 433 1.21 -0.46 -4.08
N THR A 434 0.13 -1.09 -4.55
CA THR A 434 -1.19 -1.07 -3.88
C THR A 434 -1.23 -1.79 -2.53
N LEU A 435 -0.24 -2.65 -2.23
CA LEU A 435 -0.13 -3.38 -0.97
C LEU A 435 0.44 -2.53 0.16
N ALA A 436 0.98 -1.34 -0.14
CA ALA A 436 1.66 -0.50 0.81
C ALA A 436 0.69 0.50 1.47
N GLU A 437 0.60 0.48 2.80
CA GLU A 437 -0.22 1.42 3.58
C GLU A 437 0.15 2.88 3.30
N GLU A 438 -0.84 3.71 2.94
CA GLU A 438 -0.64 5.15 2.75
C GLU A 438 -0.30 5.86 4.06
N GLY A 439 0.62 6.82 4.00
CA GLY A 439 1.00 7.67 5.13
C GLY A 439 2.48 8.01 5.13
N PHE A 440 2.98 8.47 6.29
CA PHE A 440 4.35 8.96 6.44
C PHE A 440 4.95 8.67 7.81
N LYS A 441 6.29 8.60 7.87
CA LYS A 441 7.08 8.58 9.12
C LYS A 441 8.16 9.68 9.08
N PRO A 442 8.56 10.26 10.23
CA PRO A 442 9.76 11.09 10.27
C PRO A 442 11.00 10.23 9.98
N VAL A 443 11.88 10.74 9.14
CA VAL A 443 13.17 10.10 8.84
C VAL A 443 14.19 10.45 9.93
N ARG A 444 14.96 9.45 10.38
CA ARG A 444 16.12 9.58 11.26
C ARG A 444 17.34 9.01 10.54
N GLY A 445 18.49 9.64 10.75
CA GLY A 445 19.75 9.27 10.12
C GLY A 445 19.93 9.81 8.71
N LEU A 446 21.12 9.55 8.16
CA LEU A 446 21.48 9.81 6.77
C LEU A 446 20.53 9.10 5.81
N LEU A 447 20.29 9.73 4.68
CA LEU A 447 19.37 9.22 3.66
C LEU A 447 20.03 8.12 2.83
N THR A 448 19.21 7.28 2.18
CA THR A 448 19.66 6.30 1.19
C THR A 448 18.92 6.51 -0.13
N GLU A 449 19.39 5.84 -1.18
CA GLU A 449 18.82 5.84 -2.51
C GLU A 449 17.29 5.67 -2.53
N GLY A 450 16.62 6.39 -3.43
CA GLY A 450 15.26 6.07 -3.85
C GLY A 450 14.16 6.29 -2.82
N ARG A 451 14.28 7.28 -1.94
CA ARG A 451 13.21 7.56 -0.96
C ARG A 451 12.23 8.61 -1.46
N ASN A 452 10.94 8.25 -1.46
CA ASN A 452 9.84 9.21 -1.55
C ASN A 452 9.78 10.04 -0.26
N ILE A 453 10.08 11.34 -0.34
CA ILE A 453 10.14 12.23 0.82
C ILE A 453 9.35 13.53 0.62
N VAL A 454 8.92 14.12 1.72
CA VAL A 454 8.51 15.52 1.81
C VAL A 454 9.51 16.29 2.67
N LEU A 455 9.96 17.42 2.16
CA LEU A 455 10.92 18.33 2.80
C LEU A 455 10.15 19.47 3.49
N GLU A 456 10.03 19.44 4.82
CA GLU A 456 9.28 20.44 5.59
C GLU A 456 10.17 21.22 6.58
N ALA A 457 9.95 22.54 6.68
CA ALA A 457 10.31 23.32 7.86
C ALA A 457 9.26 24.38 8.18
N SER A 458 9.01 24.61 9.48
CA SER A 458 8.09 25.67 9.97
C SER A 458 6.68 25.66 9.33
N GLY A 459 6.13 24.49 9.03
CA GLY A 459 4.81 24.35 8.38
C GLY A 459 4.80 24.72 6.88
N GLN A 460 5.96 24.85 6.25
CA GLN A 460 6.12 25.01 4.80
C GLN A 460 6.84 23.81 4.21
N ALA A 461 6.34 23.30 3.09
CA ALA A 461 6.95 22.21 2.34
C ALA A 461 7.56 22.71 1.02
N VAL A 462 8.72 22.17 0.66
CA VAL A 462 9.32 22.36 -0.67
C VAL A 462 8.37 21.77 -1.71
N SER A 463 7.93 22.58 -2.67
CA SER A 463 6.80 22.27 -3.55
C SER A 463 7.10 22.56 -5.01
N ILE A 464 6.37 21.95 -5.94
CA ILE A 464 6.33 22.37 -7.34
C ILE A 464 5.44 23.61 -7.48
N SER A 465 5.89 24.60 -8.25
CA SER A 465 5.11 25.80 -8.62
C SER A 465 3.84 25.47 -9.43
N SER A 466 2.87 26.38 -9.43
CA SER A 466 1.62 26.23 -10.20
C SER A 466 1.83 26.20 -11.71
N SER A 467 2.88 26.85 -12.22
CA SER A 467 3.37 26.74 -13.60
C SER A 467 4.05 25.38 -13.89
N GLY A 468 4.55 24.72 -12.85
CA GLY A 468 5.11 23.37 -12.93
C GLY A 468 6.53 23.29 -13.47
N ASP A 469 7.26 24.41 -13.49
CA ASP A 469 8.58 24.60 -14.11
C ASP A 469 9.67 25.02 -13.10
N ALA A 470 9.28 25.41 -11.89
CA ALA A 470 10.18 25.77 -10.79
C ALA A 470 9.77 25.15 -9.44
N VAL A 471 10.73 25.04 -8.53
CA VAL A 471 10.52 24.77 -7.10
C VAL A 471 10.00 26.04 -6.42
N THR A 472 9.08 25.89 -5.48
CA THR A 472 8.49 26.95 -4.65
C THR A 472 8.23 26.43 -3.23
N LEU A 473 7.49 27.18 -2.44
CA LEU A 473 6.92 26.73 -1.17
C LEU A 473 5.41 26.73 -1.20
N SER A 474 4.83 25.79 -0.47
CA SER A 474 3.43 25.82 -0.08
C SER A 474 3.32 25.41 1.39
N LYS A 475 2.14 25.62 1.99
CA LYS A 475 1.86 25.13 3.33
C LYS A 475 1.87 23.61 3.33
N ALA A 476 2.69 23.00 4.19
CA ALA A 476 2.74 21.54 4.33
C ALA A 476 1.33 20.98 4.62
N THR A 477 0.93 19.93 3.90
CA THR A 477 -0.36 19.28 4.21
C THR A 477 -0.24 18.42 5.46
N LYS A 478 -1.34 18.25 6.20
CA LYS A 478 -1.35 17.55 7.49
C LYS A 478 -0.83 16.10 7.39
N ASN A 479 -1.08 15.45 6.25
CA ASN A 479 -0.74 14.06 6.00
C ASN A 479 0.46 13.90 5.05
N HIS A 480 1.12 15.00 4.66
CA HIS A 480 2.21 15.03 3.67
C HIS A 480 1.81 14.40 2.31
N ASP A 481 0.52 14.51 1.99
CA ASP A 481 -0.19 13.83 0.90
C ASP A 481 -0.26 14.59 -0.43
N ASP A 482 0.09 15.88 -0.50
CA ASP A 482 0.17 16.60 -1.78
C ASP A 482 1.37 16.09 -2.61
N VAL A 483 1.07 15.52 -3.78
CA VAL A 483 2.05 15.03 -4.76
C VAL A 483 2.99 16.14 -5.28
N GLN A 484 2.60 17.42 -5.14
CA GLN A 484 3.44 18.57 -5.45
C GLN A 484 4.50 18.85 -4.39
N GLN A 485 4.34 18.33 -3.17
CA GLN A 485 5.29 18.43 -2.06
C GLN A 485 6.24 17.22 -2.01
N GLY A 486 5.99 16.20 -2.83
CA GLY A 486 6.75 14.96 -2.88
C GLY A 486 7.98 15.01 -3.80
N TRP A 487 9.10 14.51 -3.29
CA TRP A 487 10.38 14.41 -3.97
C TRP A 487 10.96 12.99 -3.85
N ILE A 488 11.80 12.61 -4.81
CA ILE A 488 12.59 11.38 -4.81
C ILE A 488 14.05 11.79 -4.78
N ILE A 489 14.82 11.23 -3.85
CA ILE A 489 16.27 11.43 -3.75
C ILE A 489 17.00 10.31 -4.49
N HIS A 490 18.06 10.67 -5.22
CA HIS A 490 18.89 9.75 -6.01
C HIS A 490 20.35 10.01 -5.65
N ALA A 491 20.98 9.08 -4.98
CA ALA A 491 22.37 9.15 -4.56
C ALA A 491 23.29 9.21 -5.80
N VAL A 492 24.28 10.10 -5.75
CA VAL A 492 25.34 10.18 -6.76
C VAL A 492 26.27 8.95 -6.66
N GLN A 493 26.38 8.38 -5.46
CA GLN A 493 27.05 7.13 -5.15
C GLN A 493 26.31 6.47 -3.98
N ILE A 494 25.95 5.19 -4.10
CA ILE A 494 25.32 4.42 -3.01
C ILE A 494 26.25 4.39 -1.78
N GLY A 495 25.69 4.59 -0.59
CA GLY A 495 26.44 4.79 0.66
C GLY A 495 27.05 6.19 0.83
N GLY A 496 26.92 7.08 -0.16
CA GLY A 496 27.41 8.46 -0.09
C GLY A 496 26.33 9.47 0.33
N ASN A 497 26.78 10.63 0.81
CA ASN A 497 25.91 11.72 1.28
C ASN A 497 25.50 12.72 0.18
N ASP A 498 25.82 12.47 -1.09
CA ASP A 498 25.51 13.38 -2.20
C ASP A 498 24.32 12.86 -3.00
N PHE A 499 23.30 13.70 -3.19
CA PHE A 499 22.04 13.34 -3.85
C PHE A 499 21.64 14.35 -4.92
N THR A 500 21.10 13.87 -6.03
CA THR A 500 20.19 14.66 -6.88
C THR A 500 18.75 14.43 -6.44
N ILE A 501 17.85 15.35 -6.77
CA ILE A 501 16.46 15.31 -6.29
C ILE A 501 15.52 15.49 -7.47
N SER A 502 14.55 14.59 -7.65
CA SER A 502 13.49 14.71 -8.66
C SER A 502 12.11 14.81 -8.03
N SER A 503 11.16 15.41 -8.74
CA SER A 503 9.79 15.55 -8.26
C SER A 503 8.99 14.26 -8.44
N VAL A 504 8.24 13.83 -7.43
CA VAL A 504 7.30 12.69 -7.53
C VAL A 504 6.29 12.89 -8.67
N LYS A 505 5.72 14.09 -8.81
CA LYS A 505 4.66 14.39 -9.79
C LYS A 505 5.07 14.31 -11.26
N LYS A 506 6.34 14.60 -11.58
CA LYS A 506 6.80 14.78 -12.98
C LYS A 506 8.09 14.02 -13.35
N GLY A 507 8.81 13.45 -12.39
CA GLY A 507 10.16 12.90 -12.59
C GLY A 507 11.25 13.95 -12.92
N SER A 508 10.90 15.24 -13.07
CA SER A 508 11.85 16.31 -13.35
C SER A 508 12.73 16.64 -12.13
N PHE A 509 14.01 16.85 -12.36
CA PHE A 509 15.04 17.12 -11.35
C PHE A 509 15.07 18.58 -10.93
N ILE A 510 15.50 18.85 -9.70
CA ILE A 510 15.87 20.19 -9.23
C ILE A 510 17.21 20.56 -9.88
N CYS A 511 17.19 21.64 -10.65
CA CYS A 511 18.32 22.14 -11.43
C CYS A 511 18.64 23.59 -11.00
N ASN A 512 19.62 24.23 -11.66
CA ASN A 512 20.06 25.60 -11.30
C ASN A 512 18.90 26.61 -11.26
N ASP A 513 19.05 27.65 -10.44
CA ASP A 513 18.04 28.70 -10.19
C ASP A 513 16.69 28.15 -9.69
N LEU A 514 16.69 26.98 -9.03
CA LEU A 514 15.47 26.28 -8.57
C LEU A 514 14.49 25.93 -9.69
N LYS A 515 14.97 25.81 -10.93
CA LYS A 515 14.16 25.34 -12.07
C LYS A 515 14.08 23.82 -12.07
N LEU A 516 13.01 23.30 -12.65
CA LEU A 516 12.85 21.88 -12.92
C LEU A 516 13.36 21.54 -14.33
N CYS A 517 14.18 20.51 -14.46
CA CYS A 517 14.68 20.05 -15.77
C CYS A 517 14.56 18.52 -15.92
N GLY A 518 14.43 18.05 -17.17
CA GLY A 518 14.18 16.63 -17.48
C GLY A 518 15.44 15.77 -17.60
N ASP A 519 16.62 16.38 -17.63
CA ASP A 519 17.91 15.68 -17.76
C ASP A 519 18.58 15.53 -16.38
N PRO A 520 18.78 14.29 -15.87
CA PRO A 520 19.47 14.06 -14.60
C PRO A 520 20.89 14.63 -14.55
N LYS A 521 21.59 14.72 -15.70
CA LYS A 521 22.97 15.26 -15.76
C LYS A 521 23.03 16.77 -15.54
N SER A 522 21.89 17.44 -15.70
CA SER A 522 21.71 18.87 -15.47
C SER A 522 21.20 19.21 -14.06
N ALA A 523 20.95 18.20 -13.22
CA ALA A 523 20.50 18.36 -11.84
C ALA A 523 21.58 19.01 -10.94
N VAL A 524 21.12 19.66 -9.87
CA VAL A 524 21.98 20.07 -8.75
C VAL A 524 22.27 18.85 -7.88
N VAL A 525 23.53 18.74 -7.45
CA VAL A 525 23.96 17.75 -6.46
C VAL A 525 23.97 18.42 -5.09
N PHE A 526 23.19 17.87 -4.17
CA PHE A 526 23.09 18.29 -2.78
C PHE A 526 23.87 17.33 -1.89
N THR A 527 24.87 17.83 -1.18
CA THR A 527 25.42 17.14 -0.01
C THR A 527 24.41 17.24 1.12
N VAL A 528 23.97 16.11 1.65
CA VAL A 528 22.96 15.99 2.70
C VAL A 528 23.62 15.61 4.01
N GLY A 529 23.37 16.41 5.06
CA GLY A 529 23.76 16.11 6.43
C GLY A 529 22.54 15.82 7.31
N PHE A 530 22.75 15.15 8.43
CA PHE A 530 21.75 14.89 9.46
C PHE A 530 22.30 15.21 10.85
N GLU A 531 21.46 15.76 11.72
CA GLU A 531 21.74 16.03 13.12
C GLU A 531 20.51 15.59 13.96
N PRO A 532 20.62 14.69 14.95
CA PRO A 532 19.45 13.93 15.41
C PRO A 532 18.29 14.76 15.97
N SER A 533 18.57 15.72 16.84
CA SER A 533 17.58 16.59 17.50
C SER A 533 17.14 17.79 16.65
N SER A 534 17.52 17.78 15.37
CA SER A 534 17.57 18.95 14.53
C SER A 534 16.97 18.67 13.14
N GLY A 535 17.38 17.59 12.47
CA GLY A 535 16.86 17.14 11.18
C GLY A 535 17.91 17.14 10.07
N HIS A 536 17.47 17.22 8.81
CA HIS A 536 18.36 17.15 7.65
C HIS A 536 18.75 18.53 7.11
N SER A 537 19.95 18.64 6.57
CA SER A 537 20.46 19.82 5.85
C SER A 537 20.81 19.45 4.41
N PHE A 538 20.65 20.38 3.46
CA PHE A 538 20.85 20.14 2.02
C PHE A 538 21.69 21.28 1.42
N MET A 539 22.91 20.98 0.98
CA MET A 539 23.90 21.97 0.50
C MET A 539 24.29 21.72 -0.96
N ASP A 540 24.18 22.73 -1.84
CA ASP A 540 24.67 22.60 -3.22
C ASP A 540 26.19 22.42 -3.27
N LYS A 541 26.62 21.27 -3.82
CA LYS A 541 28.02 20.87 -3.90
C LYS A 541 28.87 21.75 -4.83
N LYS A 542 28.28 22.43 -5.83
CA LYS A 542 29.04 23.21 -6.84
C LYS A 542 29.38 24.62 -6.37
N SER A 543 28.47 25.30 -5.67
CA SER A 543 28.71 26.69 -5.25
C SER A 543 29.60 26.80 -4.00
N GLY A 544 29.77 25.72 -3.22
CA GLY A 544 30.52 25.74 -1.95
C GLY A 544 29.90 26.64 -0.87
N HIS A 545 28.70 27.15 -1.17
CA HIS A 545 27.85 27.94 -0.30
C HIS A 545 26.54 27.16 -0.16
N ALA A 546 25.78 27.38 0.92
CA ALA A 546 24.38 27.01 0.88
C ALA A 546 23.71 27.79 -0.26
N ALA A 547 23.00 27.08 -1.15
CA ALA A 547 22.66 27.54 -2.50
C ALA A 547 22.16 28.98 -2.57
N THR A 548 23.01 29.88 -3.04
CA THR A 548 22.73 31.31 -3.26
C THR A 548 23.13 31.66 -4.70
N ASN A 549 22.36 32.44 -5.45
CA ASN A 549 21.88 33.74 -4.99
C ASN A 549 20.43 34.09 -5.43
N HIS A 550 19.69 34.72 -4.51
CA HIS A 550 18.39 35.39 -4.65
C HIS A 550 17.08 34.61 -4.95
N SER A 551 16.22 34.63 -3.91
CA SER A 551 14.75 34.66 -3.91
C SER A 551 13.94 33.34 -3.94
N LEU A 552 13.59 32.83 -2.74
CA LEU A 552 12.27 32.22 -2.51
C LEU A 552 11.77 32.24 -1.05
N PHE A 553 12.56 31.81 -0.03
CA PHE A 553 12.14 32.00 1.39
C PHE A 553 12.54 33.38 1.95
N ALA A 554 13.25 34.23 1.20
CA ALA A 554 13.94 35.41 1.73
C ALA A 554 13.06 36.59 2.24
N LYS A 555 11.74 36.42 2.40
CA LYS A 555 10.92 37.28 3.30
C LYS A 555 10.85 36.77 4.74
N SER A 556 11.40 35.58 5.01
CA SER A 556 11.64 34.98 6.33
C SER A 556 13.04 34.36 6.48
N GLY A 557 13.86 34.36 5.41
CA GLY A 557 15.21 33.74 5.36
C GLY A 557 15.18 32.36 4.72
N ILE A 558 16.27 31.95 4.05
CA ILE A 558 16.49 30.73 3.21
C ILE A 558 16.27 31.02 1.67
N LEU A 559 16.97 30.44 0.68
CA LEU A 559 18.02 29.42 0.69
C LEU A 559 19.35 29.93 1.28
N HIS A 560 19.55 29.43 2.48
CA HIS A 560 20.80 29.25 3.21
C HIS A 560 20.38 28.10 4.14
N VAL A 561 20.53 26.84 3.71
CA VAL A 561 20.05 25.68 4.48
C VAL A 561 21.06 25.35 5.59
N THR A 562 21.22 26.33 6.49
CA THR A 562 21.72 26.16 7.85
C THR A 562 20.53 26.19 8.83
N TYR A 563 19.40 25.66 8.36
CA TYR A 563 18.19 25.38 9.12
C TYR A 563 17.74 23.98 8.70
N LEU A 564 17.30 23.21 9.68
CA LEU A 564 17.14 21.79 9.53
C LEU A 564 15.70 21.44 9.16
N LEU A 565 15.55 20.47 8.29
CA LEU A 565 14.28 20.03 7.73
C LEU A 565 13.79 18.79 8.46
N SER A 566 12.48 18.75 8.77
CA SER A 566 11.80 17.50 9.05
C SER A 566 11.57 16.79 7.72
N VAL A 567 12.38 15.78 7.44
CA VAL A 567 12.15 14.90 6.29
C VAL A 567 11.11 13.86 6.70
N ARG A 568 10.00 13.79 5.96
CA ARG A 568 8.99 12.75 6.12
C ARG A 568 9.09 11.78 4.96
N GLN A 569 9.40 10.52 5.23
CA GLN A 569 9.32 9.46 4.22
C GLN A 569 7.85 9.10 4.03
N ARG A 570 7.43 9.07 2.78
CA ARG A 570 6.05 8.85 2.38
C ARG A 570 5.94 7.53 1.64
N THR A 571 4.96 6.72 2.02
CA THR A 571 4.55 5.58 1.20
C THR A 571 3.54 6.08 0.16
N LEU A 572 3.82 5.78 -1.12
CA LEU A 572 3.00 6.16 -2.27
C LEU A 572 2.61 4.90 -3.03
N SER A 573 1.42 4.38 -2.75
CA SER A 573 0.79 3.38 -3.60
C SER A 573 0.50 3.97 -4.97
N PHE A 574 1.44 3.80 -5.91
CA PHE A 574 1.26 4.17 -7.32
C PHE A 574 0.32 3.19 -8.04
N GLY A 575 -0.90 3.07 -7.52
CA GLY A 575 -1.95 2.33 -8.20
C GLY A 575 -2.13 2.88 -9.61
N ALA A 576 -2.06 2.00 -10.62
CA ALA A 576 -2.37 2.34 -12.00
C ALA A 576 -3.80 2.93 -12.09
N MET A 577 -3.87 4.26 -12.12
CA MET A 577 -5.05 5.13 -11.96
C MET A 577 -5.69 5.20 -10.55
N SER A 578 -5.19 6.17 -9.76
CA SER A 578 -5.92 6.96 -8.74
C SER A 578 -6.54 6.26 -7.52
N THR A 579 -6.07 6.65 -6.33
CA THR A 579 -6.69 6.39 -5.02
C THR A 579 -8.20 6.71 -5.03
N PRO A 580 -9.07 5.88 -4.42
CA PRO A 580 -10.47 6.24 -4.19
C PRO A 580 -10.53 7.54 -3.39
N SER A 581 -11.00 8.62 -4.00
CA SER A 581 -11.32 9.82 -3.21
C SER A 581 -12.44 9.46 -2.22
N GLN A 582 -12.61 10.25 -1.16
CA GLN A 582 -13.75 10.12 -0.22
C GLN A 582 -15.15 10.26 -0.87
N THR A 583 -15.29 10.29 -2.21
CA THR A 583 -16.57 10.17 -2.93
C THR A 583 -16.53 9.34 -4.22
N ASN A 584 -15.36 8.93 -4.74
CA ASN A 584 -15.13 8.51 -6.15
C ASN A 584 -15.67 9.44 -7.27
N ALA A 585 -16.53 10.40 -6.98
CA ALA A 585 -17.33 11.17 -7.94
C ALA A 585 -16.46 12.06 -8.84
N GLN A 586 -15.31 12.53 -8.33
CA GLN A 586 -14.36 13.29 -9.13
C GLN A 586 -13.62 12.40 -10.14
N GLN A 587 -13.16 11.21 -9.73
CA GLN A 587 -12.54 10.23 -10.64
C GLN A 587 -13.52 9.75 -11.71
N VAL A 588 -14.80 9.59 -11.36
CA VAL A 588 -15.86 9.26 -12.33
C VAL A 588 -16.16 10.44 -13.26
N ARG A 589 -16.16 11.69 -12.80
CA ARG A 589 -16.25 12.86 -13.69
C ARG A 589 -15.09 12.88 -14.70
N ASP A 590 -13.87 12.77 -14.19
CA ASP A 590 -12.62 12.93 -14.93
C ASP A 590 -12.23 11.66 -15.72
N PHE A 591 -13.05 10.60 -15.64
CA PHE A 591 -12.81 9.33 -16.31
C PHE A 591 -12.64 9.49 -17.83
N VAL A 592 -13.35 10.44 -18.42
CA VAL A 592 -13.12 10.93 -19.79
C VAL A 592 -12.79 12.44 -19.70
N PRO A 593 -11.54 12.85 -20.03
CA PRO A 593 -11.09 14.23 -19.87
C PRO A 593 -11.93 15.27 -20.63
N THR A 594 -12.27 15.01 -21.90
CA THR A 594 -13.09 15.93 -22.68
C THR A 594 -14.56 15.78 -22.30
N THR A 595 -15.18 16.88 -21.90
CA THR A 595 -16.61 16.93 -21.58
C THR A 595 -17.35 17.97 -22.42
N HIS A 596 -18.61 17.67 -22.72
CA HIS A 596 -19.51 18.46 -23.53
C HIS A 596 -20.70 18.95 -22.70
N GLU A 597 -21.13 20.19 -22.96
CA GLU A 597 -22.31 20.81 -22.34
C GLU A 597 -23.54 20.81 -23.27
N LYS A 598 -23.37 20.38 -24.52
CA LYS A 598 -24.40 20.37 -25.57
C LYS A 598 -24.12 19.26 -26.59
N PRO A 599 -25.11 18.82 -27.39
CA PRO A 599 -24.87 17.88 -28.49
C PRO A 599 -23.74 18.34 -29.43
N TYR A 600 -22.93 17.38 -29.86
CA TYR A 600 -21.80 17.57 -30.77
C TYR A 600 -21.82 16.51 -31.87
N THR A 601 -21.07 16.72 -32.95
CA THR A 601 -21.20 16.00 -34.23
C THR A 601 -21.23 14.48 -34.12
N ALA A 602 -20.43 13.89 -33.21
CA ALA A 602 -20.29 12.44 -33.08
C ALA A 602 -21.48 11.75 -32.38
N ILE A 603 -22.33 12.51 -31.67
CA ILE A 603 -23.58 12.03 -31.07
C ILE A 603 -24.83 12.71 -31.65
N ASP A 604 -24.71 13.44 -32.77
CA ASP A 604 -25.86 14.11 -33.39
C ASP A 604 -26.95 13.08 -33.76
N PRO A 605 -28.17 13.19 -33.22
CA PRO A 605 -29.25 12.25 -33.51
C PRO A 605 -29.58 12.12 -34.99
N ALA A 606 -29.32 13.14 -35.82
CA ALA A 606 -29.54 13.08 -37.27
C ALA A 606 -28.59 12.12 -38.00
N ASN A 607 -27.45 11.77 -37.37
CA ASN A 607 -26.47 10.82 -37.89
C ASN A 607 -26.73 9.38 -37.39
N ALA A 608 -27.62 9.19 -36.41
CA ALA A 608 -27.88 7.88 -35.83
C ALA A 608 -28.81 7.01 -36.70
N THR A 609 -28.50 5.73 -36.81
CA THR A 609 -29.37 4.74 -37.46
C THR A 609 -30.09 3.91 -36.40
N LEU A 610 -31.43 4.01 -36.35
CA LEU A 610 -32.29 3.17 -35.52
C LEU A 610 -32.93 2.04 -36.34
N PRO A 611 -33.17 0.86 -35.75
CA PRO A 611 -33.90 -0.23 -36.41
C PRO A 611 -35.27 0.20 -36.96
N LYS A 612 -35.63 -0.26 -38.16
CA LYS A 612 -36.92 0.10 -38.79
C LYS A 612 -38.11 -0.21 -37.87
N GLY A 613 -38.95 0.81 -37.63
CA GLY A 613 -40.13 0.69 -36.77
C GLY A 613 -39.87 0.88 -35.28
N TYR A 614 -38.73 1.46 -34.90
CA TYR A 614 -38.30 1.66 -33.50
C TYR A 614 -39.35 2.35 -32.64
N VAL A 615 -39.66 1.78 -31.47
CA VAL A 615 -40.57 2.34 -30.45
C VAL A 615 -39.81 2.58 -29.15
N VAL A 616 -39.85 3.81 -28.63
CA VAL A 616 -39.23 4.18 -27.34
C VAL A 616 -40.27 4.67 -26.33
N CYS A 617 -40.18 4.22 -25.09
CA CYS A 617 -40.94 4.73 -23.97
C CYS A 617 -40.05 5.62 -23.08
N ILE A 618 -40.53 6.82 -22.75
CA ILE A 618 -39.82 7.79 -21.89
C ILE A 618 -40.72 8.10 -20.69
N ILE A 619 -40.33 7.60 -19.52
CA ILE A 619 -41.04 7.83 -18.25
C ILE A 619 -40.36 8.99 -17.53
N GLY A 620 -41.10 10.06 -17.25
CA GLY A 620 -40.55 11.38 -16.87
C GLY A 620 -40.40 12.34 -18.06
N ALA A 621 -41.21 12.20 -19.11
CA ALA A 621 -41.14 12.97 -20.36
C ALA A 621 -41.55 14.46 -20.28
N GLY A 622 -42.19 14.87 -19.17
CA GLY A 622 -42.68 16.25 -19.00
C GLY A 622 -41.66 17.28 -18.52
N GLY A 623 -40.50 16.84 -18.02
CA GLY A 623 -39.40 17.72 -17.61
C GLY A 623 -38.43 18.04 -18.76
N ALA A 624 -37.56 19.03 -18.58
CA ALA A 624 -36.62 19.47 -19.62
C ALA A 624 -35.79 18.34 -20.24
N ALA A 625 -35.17 17.49 -19.40
CA ALA A 625 -34.42 16.31 -19.84
C ALA A 625 -35.30 15.28 -20.59
N GLY A 626 -36.55 15.11 -20.15
CA GLY A 626 -37.54 14.24 -20.79
C GLY A 626 -37.95 14.71 -22.17
N ALA A 627 -38.11 16.03 -22.34
CA ALA A 627 -38.34 16.65 -23.64
C ALA A 627 -37.10 16.56 -24.54
N GLY A 628 -35.89 16.75 -23.99
CA GLY A 628 -34.63 16.55 -24.72
C GLY A 628 -34.47 15.13 -25.26
N LEU A 629 -34.71 14.11 -24.42
CA LEU A 629 -34.78 12.70 -24.82
C LEU A 629 -35.78 12.48 -25.96
N ALA A 630 -37.02 12.98 -25.81
CA ALA A 630 -38.07 12.83 -26.82
C ALA A 630 -37.69 13.49 -28.16
N LYS A 631 -37.18 14.72 -28.13
CA LYS A 631 -36.73 15.44 -29.33
C LYS A 631 -35.57 14.73 -30.03
N SER A 632 -34.59 14.21 -29.29
CA SER A 632 -33.46 13.48 -29.90
C SER A 632 -33.90 12.17 -30.54
N PHE A 633 -34.75 11.35 -29.91
CA PHE A 633 -35.27 10.14 -30.56
C PHE A 633 -36.17 10.46 -31.77
N ALA A 634 -36.89 11.58 -31.77
CA ALA A 634 -37.65 12.04 -32.94
C ALA A 634 -36.74 12.44 -34.12
N LYS A 635 -35.65 13.19 -33.84
CA LYS A 635 -34.59 13.54 -34.82
C LYS A 635 -33.94 12.28 -35.41
N ALA A 636 -33.71 11.25 -34.60
CA ALA A 636 -33.17 9.95 -35.02
C ALA A 636 -34.16 9.02 -35.74
N GLY A 637 -35.37 9.49 -36.06
CA GLY A 637 -36.33 8.73 -36.85
C GLY A 637 -37.10 7.65 -36.10
N ALA A 638 -37.21 7.72 -34.76
CA ALA A 638 -38.05 6.79 -33.99
C ALA A 638 -39.49 6.80 -34.54
N SER A 639 -40.02 5.61 -34.85
CA SER A 639 -41.32 5.46 -35.51
C SER A 639 -42.49 5.55 -34.52
N GLY A 640 -42.26 5.18 -33.26
CA GLY A 640 -43.23 5.27 -32.18
C GLY A 640 -42.61 5.82 -30.90
N MET A 641 -43.41 6.54 -30.12
CA MET A 641 -42.98 7.12 -28.85
C MET A 641 -44.10 7.09 -27.82
N ILE A 642 -43.79 6.61 -26.61
CA ILE A 642 -44.68 6.63 -25.45
C ILE A 642 -44.11 7.63 -24.46
N LEU A 643 -44.83 8.73 -24.22
CA LEU A 643 -44.45 9.78 -23.30
C LEU A 643 -45.25 9.65 -22.02
N ALA A 644 -44.60 9.31 -20.91
CA ALA A 644 -45.25 9.12 -19.62
C ALA A 644 -44.75 10.15 -18.59
N ALA A 645 -45.68 10.80 -17.89
CA ALA A 645 -45.41 11.73 -16.78
C ALA A 645 -46.72 12.05 -16.04
N ARG A 646 -46.62 12.69 -14.87
CA ARG A 646 -47.80 13.02 -14.03
C ARG A 646 -48.70 14.11 -14.64
N THR A 647 -48.13 15.06 -15.39
CA THR A 647 -48.83 16.29 -15.81
C THR A 647 -49.11 16.28 -17.30
N GLU A 648 -50.37 16.06 -17.66
CA GLU A 648 -50.85 15.92 -19.05
C GLU A 648 -50.45 17.10 -19.96
N ALA A 649 -50.61 18.35 -19.51
CA ALA A 649 -50.20 19.54 -20.26
C ALA A 649 -48.70 19.57 -20.64
N THR A 650 -47.82 18.97 -19.81
CA THR A 650 -46.39 18.85 -20.14
C THR A 650 -46.13 17.77 -21.17
N LEU A 651 -46.91 16.68 -21.15
CA LEU A 651 -46.85 15.63 -22.17
C LEU A 651 -47.34 16.12 -23.52
N GLU A 652 -48.45 16.88 -23.56
CA GLU A 652 -48.93 17.52 -24.79
C GLU A 652 -47.88 18.45 -25.41
N LYS A 653 -47.17 19.23 -24.57
CA LYS A 653 -46.10 20.11 -25.03
C LYS A 653 -44.98 19.30 -25.68
N THR A 654 -44.45 18.30 -24.99
CA THR A 654 -43.40 17.41 -25.53
C THR A 654 -43.87 16.68 -26.80
N ALA A 655 -45.13 16.24 -26.86
CA ALA A 655 -45.70 15.60 -28.05
C ALA A 655 -45.78 16.55 -29.26
N LYS A 656 -46.14 17.83 -29.04
CA LYS A 656 -46.13 18.89 -30.08
C LYS A 656 -44.71 19.19 -30.56
N GLU A 657 -43.72 19.23 -29.65
CA GLU A 657 -42.30 19.40 -29.99
C GLU A 657 -41.79 18.21 -30.84
N VAL A 658 -42.12 16.97 -30.48
CA VAL A 658 -41.81 15.76 -31.27
C VAL A 658 -42.46 15.80 -32.65
N GLY A 659 -43.76 16.09 -32.75
CA GLY A 659 -44.47 16.16 -34.03
C GLY A 659 -43.97 17.28 -34.96
N SER A 660 -43.38 18.34 -34.39
CA SER A 660 -42.75 19.43 -35.16
C SER A 660 -41.38 19.05 -35.73
N ILE A 661 -40.68 18.10 -35.09
CA ILE A 661 -39.41 17.54 -35.56
C ILE A 661 -39.67 16.43 -36.59
N ASN A 662 -40.59 15.51 -36.27
CA ASN A 662 -40.92 14.38 -37.11
C ASN A 662 -42.42 14.07 -37.00
N SER A 663 -43.20 14.59 -37.95
CA SER A 663 -44.65 14.37 -38.02
C SER A 663 -45.06 12.92 -38.33
N SER A 664 -44.10 12.04 -38.63
CA SER A 664 -44.34 10.61 -38.88
C SER A 664 -44.21 9.75 -37.62
N THR A 665 -43.64 10.28 -36.53
CA THR A 665 -43.51 9.58 -35.25
C THR A 665 -44.89 9.47 -34.58
N LYS A 666 -45.37 8.25 -34.36
CA LYS A 666 -46.62 8.01 -33.61
C LYS A 666 -46.39 8.24 -32.12
N VAL A 667 -46.98 9.28 -31.55
CA VAL A 667 -46.87 9.61 -30.12
C VAL A 667 -48.11 9.15 -29.34
N ALA A 668 -47.91 8.49 -28.21
CA ALA A 668 -48.94 8.23 -27.20
C ALA A 668 -48.54 8.89 -25.88
N SER A 669 -49.43 9.69 -25.29
CA SER A 669 -49.21 10.33 -23.97
C SER A 669 -49.94 9.54 -22.89
N VAL A 670 -49.26 9.27 -21.76
CA VAL A 670 -49.79 8.46 -20.66
C VAL A 670 -49.59 9.17 -19.32
N PRO A 671 -50.64 9.69 -18.68
CA PRO A 671 -50.59 10.15 -17.30
C PRO A 671 -50.11 9.03 -16.37
N CYS A 672 -48.98 9.24 -15.70
CA CYS A 672 -48.27 8.23 -14.93
C CYS A 672 -47.49 8.83 -13.75
N ASP A 673 -47.80 8.39 -12.53
CA ASP A 673 -46.83 8.37 -11.42
C ASP A 673 -46.11 7.02 -11.41
N ILE A 674 -44.78 7.03 -11.59
CA ILE A 674 -43.98 5.80 -11.66
C ILE A 674 -44.01 4.98 -10.35
N SER A 675 -44.33 5.61 -9.22
CA SER A 675 -44.45 4.91 -7.92
C SER A 675 -45.77 4.14 -7.76
N ALA A 676 -46.74 4.34 -8.66
CA ALA A 676 -48.01 3.63 -8.68
C ALA A 676 -48.00 2.51 -9.73
N GLU A 677 -48.08 1.25 -9.28
CA GLU A 677 -48.05 0.09 -10.20
C GLU A 677 -49.14 0.15 -11.28
N ALA A 678 -50.37 0.53 -10.91
CA ALA A 678 -51.48 0.64 -11.85
C ALA A 678 -51.20 1.62 -13.01
N ASP A 679 -50.37 2.64 -12.78
CA ASP A 679 -49.97 3.62 -13.79
C ASP A 679 -48.93 3.04 -14.75
N VAL A 680 -47.96 2.28 -14.22
CA VAL A 680 -46.96 1.58 -15.02
C VAL A 680 -47.59 0.46 -15.86
N VAL A 681 -48.59 -0.25 -15.31
CA VAL A 681 -49.39 -1.25 -16.05
C VAL A 681 -50.12 -0.62 -17.24
N ARG A 682 -50.64 0.62 -17.12
CA ARG A 682 -51.24 1.33 -18.28
C ARG A 682 -50.24 1.55 -19.41
N ILE A 683 -48.96 1.81 -19.12
CA ILE A 683 -47.91 1.90 -20.16
C ILE A 683 -47.79 0.56 -20.89
N ALA A 684 -47.76 -0.56 -20.18
CA ALA A 684 -47.67 -1.89 -20.78
C ALA A 684 -48.91 -2.24 -21.65
N SER A 685 -50.11 -1.77 -21.27
CA SER A 685 -51.31 -1.87 -22.12
C SER A 685 -51.17 -1.03 -23.39
N VAL A 686 -50.71 0.22 -23.30
CA VAL A 686 -50.47 1.09 -24.47
C VAL A 686 -49.44 0.49 -25.44
N VAL A 687 -48.38 -0.15 -24.94
CA VAL A 687 -47.41 -0.90 -25.77
C VAL A 687 -48.13 -2.01 -26.58
N LYS A 688 -48.99 -2.81 -25.93
CA LYS A 688 -49.76 -3.88 -26.59
C LYS A 688 -50.75 -3.34 -27.62
N GLU A 689 -51.57 -2.37 -27.21
CA GLU A 689 -52.74 -1.91 -27.96
C GLU A 689 -52.40 -0.94 -29.09
N GLN A 690 -51.45 -0.02 -28.85
CA GLN A 690 -51.15 1.07 -29.79
C GLN A 690 -49.85 0.84 -30.59
N PHE A 691 -48.94 -0.01 -30.10
CA PHE A 691 -47.67 -0.31 -30.75
C PHE A 691 -47.51 -1.81 -31.06
N ASN A 692 -48.61 -2.56 -31.04
CA ASN A 692 -48.68 -3.98 -31.40
C ASN A 692 -47.72 -4.87 -30.58
N GLY A 693 -47.45 -4.49 -29.32
CA GLY A 693 -46.50 -5.18 -28.44
C GLY A 693 -45.03 -4.84 -28.71
N ARG A 694 -44.72 -3.93 -29.65
CA ARG A 694 -43.34 -3.53 -29.94
C ARG A 694 -42.86 -2.44 -28.98
N LEU A 695 -41.69 -2.68 -28.40
CA LEU A 695 -40.93 -1.73 -27.60
C LEU A 695 -39.44 -2.04 -27.75
N ASP A 696 -38.65 -1.08 -28.22
CA ASP A 696 -37.22 -1.23 -28.52
C ASP A 696 -36.33 -0.50 -27.49
N ALA A 697 -36.86 0.51 -26.78
CA ALA A 697 -36.19 1.14 -25.64
C ALA A 697 -37.17 1.62 -24.56
N VAL A 698 -36.72 1.57 -23.29
CA VAL A 698 -37.34 2.26 -22.15
C VAL A 698 -36.30 3.17 -21.51
N ILE A 699 -36.63 4.45 -21.36
CA ILE A 699 -35.83 5.44 -20.64
C ILE A 699 -36.57 5.87 -19.37
N VAL A 700 -36.00 5.59 -18.21
CA VAL A 700 -36.56 5.98 -16.89
C VAL A 700 -35.88 7.26 -16.41
N ASN A 701 -36.56 8.39 -16.58
CA ASN A 701 -36.07 9.76 -16.28
C ASN A 701 -36.64 10.36 -14.97
N CYS A 702 -37.50 9.64 -14.23
CA CYS A 702 -38.13 10.17 -13.01
C CYS A 702 -37.10 10.51 -11.90
N GLY A 703 -37.33 11.64 -11.22
CA GLY A 703 -36.44 12.18 -10.19
C GLY A 703 -37.17 12.96 -9.09
N PHE A 704 -36.74 12.82 -7.83
CA PHE A 704 -37.22 13.58 -6.67
C PHE A 704 -36.18 13.66 -5.54
N SER A 705 -35.85 14.86 -5.03
CA SER A 705 -34.84 15.09 -3.97
C SER A 705 -35.36 15.77 -2.69
N GLY A 706 -36.67 16.03 -2.60
CA GLY A 706 -37.18 16.93 -1.56
C GLY A 706 -36.58 18.36 -1.65
N PRO A 707 -36.77 19.19 -0.62
CA PRO A 707 -36.25 20.55 -0.54
C PRO A 707 -34.75 20.57 -0.23
N LEU A 708 -33.95 21.16 -1.13
CA LEU A 708 -32.50 21.26 -0.98
C LEU A 708 -32.04 22.15 0.20
N SER A 709 -32.95 22.88 0.84
CA SER A 709 -32.70 23.60 2.10
C SER A 709 -32.66 22.71 3.35
N LYS A 710 -32.95 21.40 3.20
CA LYS A 710 -32.89 20.38 4.25
C LYS A 710 -31.90 19.30 3.81
N ALA A 711 -30.61 19.64 3.80
CA ALA A 711 -29.58 18.84 3.13
C ALA A 711 -28.85 17.85 4.06
N THR A 712 -29.16 17.85 5.36
CA THR A 712 -28.61 16.90 6.33
C THR A 712 -29.65 15.89 6.81
N VAL A 713 -29.19 14.72 7.24
CA VAL A 713 -30.03 13.63 7.78
C VAL A 713 -30.95 14.07 8.93
N LEU A 714 -30.55 15.10 9.69
CA LEU A 714 -31.33 15.66 10.80
C LEU A 714 -32.46 16.62 10.36
N GLU A 715 -32.36 17.17 9.15
CA GLU A 715 -33.30 18.17 8.62
C GLU A 715 -34.35 17.56 7.67
N GLU A 716 -34.03 16.42 7.05
CA GLU A 716 -34.84 15.76 6.04
C GLU A 716 -36.16 15.18 6.59
N ASP A 717 -37.26 15.40 5.87
CA ASP A 717 -38.56 14.86 6.23
C ASP A 717 -38.68 13.38 5.79
N VAL A 718 -39.09 12.50 6.72
CA VAL A 718 -39.25 11.05 6.46
C VAL A 718 -40.14 10.76 5.23
N ALA A 719 -41.17 11.58 4.99
CA ALA A 719 -42.04 11.46 3.83
C ALA A 719 -41.30 11.68 2.50
N ASP A 720 -40.31 12.58 2.45
CA ASP A 720 -39.50 12.82 1.27
C ASP A 720 -38.48 11.69 1.05
N VAL A 721 -37.92 11.13 2.12
CA VAL A 721 -37.09 9.91 2.07
C VAL A 721 -37.87 8.75 1.46
N GLN A 722 -39.07 8.47 1.98
CA GLN A 722 -39.95 7.41 1.48
C GLN A 722 -40.31 7.63 0.01
N LYS A 723 -40.65 8.85 -0.37
CA LYS A 723 -41.01 9.24 -1.73
C LYS A 723 -39.85 9.11 -2.72
N ALA A 724 -38.63 9.47 -2.32
CA ALA A 724 -37.45 9.31 -3.16
C ALA A 724 -37.16 7.83 -3.47
N PHE A 725 -37.26 6.94 -2.47
CA PHE A 725 -37.14 5.49 -2.69
C PHE A 725 -38.31 4.92 -3.49
N ALA A 726 -39.55 5.38 -3.26
CA ALA A 726 -40.71 4.96 -4.05
C ALA A 726 -40.59 5.35 -5.54
N VAL A 727 -40.07 6.55 -5.85
CA VAL A 727 -39.87 7.02 -7.22
C VAL A 727 -38.64 6.39 -7.88
N HIS A 728 -37.47 6.40 -7.23
CA HIS A 728 -36.22 5.94 -7.83
C HIS A 728 -36.03 4.43 -7.80
N CYS A 729 -36.42 3.76 -6.71
CA CYS A 729 -36.17 2.33 -6.53
C CYS A 729 -37.39 1.52 -6.95
N THR A 730 -38.50 1.66 -6.23
CA THR A 730 -39.73 0.89 -6.48
C THR A 730 -40.31 1.19 -7.86
N GLY A 731 -40.39 2.47 -8.26
CA GLY A 731 -40.90 2.85 -9.58
C GLY A 731 -40.04 2.35 -10.75
N THR A 732 -38.71 2.40 -10.63
CA THR A 732 -37.82 1.81 -11.64
C THR A 732 -37.96 0.29 -11.71
N TRP A 733 -38.13 -0.36 -10.55
CA TRP A 733 -38.40 -1.80 -10.49
C TRP A 733 -39.74 -2.16 -11.13
N LEU A 734 -40.81 -1.39 -10.88
CA LEU A 734 -42.11 -1.57 -11.52
C LEU A 734 -42.01 -1.40 -13.05
N ALA A 735 -41.30 -0.36 -13.51
CA ALA A 735 -41.06 -0.14 -14.93
C ALA A 735 -40.29 -1.31 -15.57
N ALA A 736 -39.27 -1.85 -14.88
CA ALA A 736 -38.56 -3.03 -15.33
C ALA A 736 -39.48 -4.27 -15.36
N HIS A 737 -40.20 -4.54 -14.27
CA HIS A 737 -41.09 -5.70 -14.12
C HIS A 737 -42.13 -5.79 -15.25
N HIS A 738 -42.79 -4.67 -15.55
CA HIS A 738 -43.89 -4.63 -16.53
C HIS A 738 -43.44 -4.39 -17.98
N LEU A 739 -42.25 -3.84 -18.24
CA LEU A 739 -41.81 -3.46 -19.59
C LEU A 739 -40.63 -4.28 -20.15
N LEU A 740 -39.79 -4.90 -19.30
CA LEU A 740 -38.74 -5.83 -19.76
C LEU A 740 -39.27 -6.99 -20.63
N PRO A 741 -40.47 -7.57 -20.41
CA PRO A 741 -40.98 -8.64 -21.27
C PRO A 741 -41.05 -8.27 -22.76
N PHE A 742 -41.32 -7.01 -23.11
CA PHE A 742 -41.30 -6.54 -24.50
C PHE A 742 -39.87 -6.29 -25.00
N LEU A 743 -39.01 -5.70 -24.15
CA LEU A 743 -37.61 -5.44 -24.49
C LEU A 743 -36.80 -6.72 -24.72
N LEU A 744 -37.14 -7.82 -24.05
CA LEU A 744 -36.54 -9.13 -24.27
C LEU A 744 -36.91 -9.74 -25.64
N VAL A 745 -38.08 -9.39 -26.20
CA VAL A 745 -38.49 -9.81 -27.55
C VAL A 745 -37.75 -9.00 -28.61
N SER A 746 -37.62 -7.70 -28.44
CA SER A 746 -36.87 -6.82 -29.36
C SER A 746 -35.35 -6.89 -29.21
N LYS A 747 -34.85 -7.44 -28.09
CA LYS A 747 -33.46 -7.32 -27.63
C LYS A 747 -33.03 -5.85 -27.46
N GLY A 748 -33.98 -5.04 -26.99
CA GLY A 748 -33.88 -3.60 -26.85
C GLY A 748 -33.09 -3.13 -25.63
N SER A 749 -33.29 -1.86 -25.25
CA SER A 749 -32.60 -1.24 -24.12
C SER A 749 -33.49 -0.81 -22.95
N PHE A 750 -32.94 -0.87 -21.73
CA PHE A 750 -33.53 -0.28 -20.52
C PHE A 750 -32.49 0.65 -19.88
N ILE A 751 -32.67 1.95 -20.08
CA ILE A 751 -31.72 2.99 -19.64
C ILE A 751 -32.35 3.79 -18.52
N VAL A 752 -31.61 4.01 -17.43
CA VAL A 752 -32.10 4.72 -16.25
C VAL A 752 -31.29 6.00 -16.05
N ILE A 753 -31.96 7.14 -16.03
CA ILE A 753 -31.32 8.44 -15.80
C ILE A 753 -31.09 8.61 -14.29
N SER A 754 -29.84 8.40 -13.89
CA SER A 754 -29.37 8.47 -12.51
C SER A 754 -28.77 9.86 -12.23
N SER A 755 -27.78 9.96 -11.35
CA SER A 755 -27.06 11.20 -11.03
C SER A 755 -25.62 10.89 -10.65
N ILE A 756 -24.72 11.87 -10.81
CA ILE A 756 -23.39 11.85 -10.17
C ILE A 756 -23.50 11.79 -8.64
N SER A 757 -24.61 12.26 -8.07
CA SER A 757 -24.94 12.12 -6.65
C SER A 757 -25.05 10.66 -6.18
N ALA A 758 -25.19 9.68 -7.08
CA ALA A 758 -25.10 8.25 -6.74
C ALA A 758 -23.69 7.82 -6.28
N GLN A 759 -22.67 8.62 -6.58
CA GLN A 759 -21.28 8.41 -6.14
C GLN A 759 -20.97 9.18 -4.84
N GLY A 760 -21.63 10.32 -4.58
CA GLY A 760 -21.27 11.24 -3.51
C GLY A 760 -21.78 10.84 -2.11
N ILE A 761 -20.87 10.80 -1.12
CA ILE A 761 -21.21 10.65 0.31
C ILE A 761 -21.17 11.96 1.11
N SER A 762 -20.64 13.05 0.54
CA SER A 762 -20.73 14.41 1.11
C SER A 762 -20.61 15.50 0.02
N GLY A 763 -21.01 16.74 0.34
CA GLY A 763 -20.59 17.95 -0.39
C GLY A 763 -21.27 18.30 -1.73
N PHE A 764 -22.19 17.48 -2.26
CA PHE A 764 -22.75 17.69 -3.61
C PHE A 764 -23.93 18.66 -3.74
N GLY A 765 -24.38 19.29 -2.64
CA GLY A 765 -25.55 20.19 -2.67
C GLY A 765 -26.90 19.50 -2.90
N THR A 766 -26.96 18.19 -2.67
CA THR A 766 -28.17 17.34 -2.76
C THR A 766 -28.44 16.64 -1.43
N THR A 767 -29.70 16.28 -1.18
CA THR A 767 -30.13 15.56 0.04
C THR A 767 -29.55 14.15 0.12
N SER A 768 -29.37 13.65 1.34
CA SER A 768 -28.81 12.33 1.60
C SER A 768 -29.70 11.19 1.08
N HIS A 769 -31.03 11.32 1.22
CA HIS A 769 -31.96 10.37 0.60
C HIS A 769 -31.90 10.35 -0.92
N TYR A 770 -31.58 11.47 -1.59
CA TYR A 770 -31.41 11.52 -3.03
C TYR A 770 -30.19 10.73 -3.48
N CYS A 771 -29.05 10.91 -2.81
CA CYS A 771 -27.83 10.14 -3.07
C CYS A 771 -28.06 8.63 -2.88
N ALA A 772 -28.60 8.23 -1.72
CA ALA A 772 -28.85 6.84 -1.38
C ALA A 772 -29.83 6.14 -2.34
N SER A 773 -30.94 6.81 -2.70
CA SER A 773 -31.93 6.25 -3.63
C SER A 773 -31.44 6.22 -5.09
N LYS A 774 -30.59 7.17 -5.52
CA LYS A 774 -29.94 7.12 -6.84
C LYS A 774 -28.85 6.04 -6.95
N LEU A 775 -28.12 5.75 -5.85
CA LEU A 775 -27.22 4.60 -5.75
C LEU A 775 -27.99 3.28 -5.87
N ALA A 776 -29.08 3.11 -5.10
CA ALA A 776 -29.93 1.93 -5.17
C ALA A 776 -30.57 1.73 -6.56
N GLN A 777 -31.01 2.83 -7.21
CA GLN A 777 -31.50 2.81 -8.59
C GLN A 777 -30.41 2.37 -9.59
N ALA A 778 -29.16 2.77 -9.40
CA ALA A 778 -28.06 2.33 -10.25
C ALA A 778 -27.67 0.86 -10.01
N ARG A 779 -27.71 0.38 -8.77
CA ARG A 779 -27.52 -1.05 -8.44
C ARG A 779 -28.56 -1.94 -9.12
N LEU A 780 -29.81 -1.48 -9.23
CA LEU A 780 -30.87 -2.22 -9.95
C LEU A 780 -30.52 -2.44 -11.43
N VAL A 781 -29.84 -1.50 -12.09
CA VAL A 781 -29.37 -1.67 -13.47
C VAL A 781 -28.37 -2.82 -13.58
N GLU A 782 -27.43 -2.95 -12.65
CA GLU A 782 -26.49 -4.07 -12.62
C GLU A 782 -27.18 -5.43 -12.38
N ILE A 783 -28.22 -5.46 -11.55
CA ILE A 783 -29.02 -6.67 -11.31
C ILE A 783 -29.76 -7.09 -12.58
N ILE A 784 -30.40 -6.13 -13.28
CA ILE A 784 -31.08 -6.39 -14.56
C ILE A 784 -30.07 -6.85 -15.62
N HIS A 785 -28.86 -6.26 -15.66
CA HIS A 785 -27.78 -6.72 -16.53
C HIS A 785 -27.45 -8.20 -16.28
N ALA A 786 -27.13 -8.56 -15.03
CA ALA A 786 -26.76 -9.93 -14.66
C ALA A 786 -27.85 -10.96 -14.99
N GLN A 787 -29.13 -10.58 -14.94
CA GLN A 787 -30.26 -11.48 -15.21
C GLN A 787 -30.63 -11.61 -16.70
N TYR A 788 -30.31 -10.61 -17.54
CA TYR A 788 -30.91 -10.47 -18.87
C TYR A 788 -29.95 -10.08 -20.01
N ALA A 789 -28.68 -9.76 -19.74
CA ALA A 789 -27.73 -9.36 -20.79
C ALA A 789 -27.51 -10.44 -21.87
N GLU A 790 -27.38 -11.70 -21.47
CA GLU A 790 -27.26 -12.87 -22.36
C GLU A 790 -28.49 -13.05 -23.27
N LYS A 791 -29.67 -12.65 -22.80
CA LYS A 791 -30.92 -12.69 -23.58
C LYS A 791 -31.01 -11.58 -24.62
N GLY A 792 -30.00 -10.72 -24.71
CA GLY A 792 -29.88 -9.66 -25.70
C GLY A 792 -30.20 -8.26 -25.18
N LEU A 793 -30.57 -8.10 -23.91
CA LEU A 793 -30.88 -6.78 -23.36
C LEU A 793 -29.63 -5.91 -23.21
N PHE A 794 -29.73 -4.61 -23.54
CA PHE A 794 -28.74 -3.59 -23.15
C PHE A 794 -29.30 -2.74 -22.00
N VAL A 795 -28.55 -2.56 -20.93
CA VAL A 795 -28.96 -1.68 -19.82
C VAL A 795 -27.83 -0.76 -19.38
N ALA A 796 -28.17 0.46 -18.97
CA ALA A 796 -27.19 1.43 -18.51
C ALA A 796 -27.81 2.42 -17.49
N SER A 797 -26.98 2.91 -16.57
CA SER A 797 -27.31 4.00 -15.67
C SER A 797 -26.62 5.26 -16.19
N VAL A 798 -27.36 6.33 -16.51
CA VAL A 798 -26.79 7.52 -17.19
C VAL A 798 -26.96 8.75 -16.33
N HIS A 799 -25.86 9.44 -16.00
CA HIS A 799 -25.90 10.79 -15.44
C HIS A 799 -26.15 11.81 -16.56
N PRO A 800 -27.22 12.64 -16.45
CA PRO A 800 -27.67 13.52 -17.52
C PRO A 800 -26.95 14.88 -17.59
N GLY A 801 -25.86 15.08 -16.84
CA GLY A 801 -25.27 16.40 -16.63
C GLY A 801 -26.06 17.27 -15.63
N GLY A 802 -25.76 18.57 -15.62
CA GLY A 802 -26.39 19.60 -14.77
C GLY A 802 -27.24 20.55 -15.60
N MET A 803 -28.57 20.42 -15.52
CA MET A 803 -29.53 21.25 -16.24
C MET A 803 -30.37 22.14 -15.31
N LYS A 804 -30.86 23.28 -15.81
CA LYS A 804 -31.91 24.06 -15.15
C LYS A 804 -33.26 23.37 -15.29
N SER A 805 -33.86 23.06 -14.15
CA SER A 805 -35.17 22.41 -13.98
C SER A 805 -35.84 23.00 -12.74
N GLU A 806 -37.15 22.82 -12.57
CA GLU A 806 -37.84 23.25 -11.33
C GLU A 806 -37.15 22.71 -10.06
N PHE A 807 -36.71 21.45 -10.12
CA PHE A 807 -35.90 20.77 -9.09
C PHE A 807 -34.62 21.54 -8.74
N SER A 808 -33.88 21.99 -9.75
CA SER A 808 -32.54 22.56 -9.56
C SER A 808 -32.54 24.07 -9.31
N MET A 809 -33.65 24.76 -9.56
CA MET A 809 -33.82 26.18 -9.18
C MET A 809 -34.08 26.38 -7.68
N ALA A 810 -34.40 25.32 -6.94
CA ALA A 810 -34.46 25.33 -5.48
C ALA A 810 -33.08 25.18 -4.80
N ALA A 811 -32.00 25.03 -5.58
CA ALA A 811 -30.65 24.86 -5.06
C ALA A 811 -29.99 26.20 -4.64
N SER A 812 -28.97 26.12 -3.78
CA SER A 812 -28.17 27.28 -3.39
C SER A 812 -27.55 27.96 -4.62
N LYS A 813 -27.37 29.29 -4.54
CA LYS A 813 -26.74 30.08 -5.61
C LYS A 813 -25.37 29.54 -6.00
N ASP A 814 -24.68 28.92 -5.05
CA ASP A 814 -23.32 28.40 -5.19
C ASP A 814 -23.22 27.25 -6.19
N ILE A 815 -24.31 26.48 -6.45
CA ILE A 815 -24.29 25.41 -7.46
C ILE A 815 -25.01 25.77 -8.77
N GLN A 816 -25.66 26.94 -8.85
CA GLN A 816 -26.41 27.33 -10.06
C GLN A 816 -25.53 27.53 -11.30
N HIS A 817 -24.23 27.79 -11.11
CA HIS A 817 -23.25 27.90 -12.19
C HIS A 817 -22.88 26.53 -12.81
N LEU A 818 -23.17 25.42 -12.13
CA LEU A 818 -22.95 24.04 -12.61
C LEU A 818 -24.15 23.48 -13.40
N LEU A 819 -25.21 24.28 -13.57
CA LEU A 819 -26.49 23.86 -14.15
C LEU A 819 -26.72 24.44 -15.55
N ASN A 820 -25.73 24.39 -16.44
CA ASN A 820 -25.80 25.04 -17.77
C ASN A 820 -25.85 24.07 -18.96
N ASP A 821 -25.93 22.76 -18.74
CA ASP A 821 -25.98 21.76 -19.82
C ASP A 821 -27.31 21.82 -20.59
N ASP A 822 -27.24 21.58 -21.91
CA ASP A 822 -28.38 21.53 -22.82
C ASP A 822 -29.19 20.23 -22.61
N PRO A 823 -30.52 20.29 -22.40
CA PRO A 823 -31.36 19.11 -22.28
C PRO A 823 -31.29 18.11 -23.44
N ASP A 824 -30.94 18.55 -24.65
CA ASP A 824 -30.77 17.65 -25.79
C ASP A 824 -29.50 16.79 -25.68
N LEU A 825 -28.52 17.12 -24.81
CA LEU A 825 -27.27 16.36 -24.64
C LEU A 825 -27.54 14.92 -24.18
N VAL A 826 -28.30 14.74 -23.09
CA VAL A 826 -28.66 13.40 -22.60
C VAL A 826 -29.53 12.66 -23.62
N GLY A 827 -30.38 13.38 -24.34
CA GLY A 827 -31.15 12.85 -25.47
C GLY A 827 -30.26 12.25 -26.55
N SER A 828 -29.28 13.01 -27.00
CA SER A 828 -28.33 12.63 -28.04
C SER A 828 -27.42 11.48 -27.62
N PHE A 829 -26.95 11.47 -26.36
CA PHE A 829 -26.18 10.37 -25.82
C PHE A 829 -27.01 9.06 -25.69
N CYS A 830 -28.28 9.14 -25.27
CA CYS A 830 -29.16 7.98 -25.23
C CYS A 830 -29.55 7.46 -26.63
N VAL A 831 -29.67 8.34 -27.62
CA VAL A 831 -29.78 7.95 -29.04
C VAL A 831 -28.51 7.25 -29.50
N TRP A 832 -27.33 7.81 -29.20
CA TRP A 832 -26.04 7.18 -29.52
C TRP A 832 -25.96 5.77 -28.91
N LEU A 833 -26.28 5.58 -27.62
CA LEU A 833 -26.32 4.24 -26.99
C LEU A 833 -27.23 3.22 -27.71
N ASN A 834 -28.17 3.67 -28.53
CA ASN A 834 -29.11 2.84 -29.30
C ASN A 834 -28.85 2.83 -30.82
N ASN A 835 -27.84 3.55 -31.31
CA ASN A 835 -27.43 3.53 -32.72
C ASN A 835 -26.91 2.13 -33.10
N THR A 836 -27.29 1.63 -34.28
CA THR A 836 -26.86 0.31 -34.77
C THR A 836 -25.38 0.25 -35.16
N GLU A 837 -24.76 1.38 -35.49
CA GLU A 837 -23.34 1.48 -35.83
C GLU A 837 -22.44 1.18 -34.62
N ASP A 838 -21.52 0.24 -34.79
CA ASP A 838 -20.62 -0.29 -33.74
C ASP A 838 -21.31 -0.77 -32.43
N ALA A 839 -22.62 -1.05 -32.52
CA ALA A 839 -23.45 -1.49 -31.38
C ALA A 839 -22.90 -2.73 -30.67
N GLY A 840 -22.23 -3.64 -31.39
CA GLY A 840 -21.59 -4.83 -30.80
C GLY A 840 -20.47 -4.47 -29.81
N LYS A 841 -19.46 -3.72 -30.26
CA LYS A 841 -18.33 -3.25 -29.42
C LYS A 841 -18.84 -2.43 -28.23
N ARG A 842 -19.79 -1.51 -28.49
CA ARG A 842 -20.38 -0.63 -27.47
C ARG A 842 -21.16 -1.39 -26.41
N LYS A 843 -21.94 -2.40 -26.82
CA LYS A 843 -22.67 -3.27 -25.89
C LYS A 843 -21.74 -4.15 -25.08
N GLU A 844 -20.69 -4.71 -25.69
CA GLU A 844 -19.66 -5.45 -24.98
C GLU A 844 -18.96 -4.58 -23.92
N ALA A 845 -18.63 -3.34 -24.28
CA ALA A 845 -17.93 -2.42 -23.40
C ALA A 845 -18.81 -1.79 -22.30
N LEU A 846 -20.07 -1.38 -22.59
CA LEU A 846 -20.83 -0.46 -21.72
C LEU A 846 -22.07 -1.06 -21.05
N ASN A 847 -22.45 -2.31 -21.35
CA ASN A 847 -23.68 -2.90 -20.82
C ASN A 847 -23.58 -3.18 -19.30
N GLY A 848 -24.59 -2.77 -18.55
CA GLY A 848 -24.65 -2.89 -17.10
C GLY A 848 -23.71 -1.94 -16.37
N ARG A 849 -23.40 -0.76 -16.94
CA ARG A 849 -22.48 0.22 -16.36
C ARG A 849 -23.15 1.57 -16.11
N TRP A 850 -22.52 2.37 -15.25
CA TRP A 850 -22.83 3.78 -15.01
C TRP A 850 -22.03 4.66 -16.00
N LEU A 851 -22.69 5.61 -16.65
CA LEU A 851 -22.12 6.43 -17.72
C LEU A 851 -22.48 7.91 -17.49
N SER A 852 -21.67 8.85 -17.99
CA SER A 852 -22.08 10.26 -18.09
C SER A 852 -22.33 10.64 -19.54
N CYS A 853 -23.44 11.34 -19.82
CA CYS A 853 -23.68 11.90 -21.15
C CYS A 853 -22.78 13.09 -21.49
N LYS A 854 -22.00 13.60 -20.52
CA LYS A 854 -21.03 14.69 -20.76
C LYS A 854 -19.75 14.19 -21.43
N TRP A 855 -19.39 12.92 -21.27
CA TRP A 855 -18.13 12.38 -21.77
C TRP A 855 -18.03 12.43 -23.31
N ASP A 856 -16.86 12.74 -23.84
CA ASP A 856 -16.56 12.55 -25.25
C ASP A 856 -16.56 11.05 -25.63
N ILE A 857 -17.38 10.66 -26.61
CA ILE A 857 -17.52 9.26 -26.98
C ILE A 857 -16.26 8.68 -27.65
N GLY A 858 -15.44 9.50 -28.32
CA GLY A 858 -14.22 9.04 -28.98
C GLY A 858 -13.12 8.71 -27.97
N GLU A 859 -13.00 9.51 -26.91
CA GLU A 859 -12.14 9.20 -25.76
C GLU A 859 -12.70 8.04 -24.91
N LEU A 860 -14.03 7.92 -24.79
CA LEU A 860 -14.68 6.78 -24.12
C LEU A 860 -14.44 5.47 -24.88
N GLU A 861 -14.49 5.49 -26.22
CA GLU A 861 -14.23 4.34 -27.09
C GLU A 861 -12.79 3.84 -26.98
N GLN A 862 -11.81 4.75 -26.86
CA GLN A 862 -10.41 4.39 -26.56
C GLN A 862 -10.25 3.65 -25.22
N LYS A 863 -11.18 3.86 -24.27
CA LYS A 863 -11.20 3.21 -22.95
C LYS A 863 -11.98 1.89 -22.93
N TYR A 864 -12.60 1.44 -24.03
CA TYR A 864 -13.38 0.19 -24.05
C TYR A 864 -12.58 -1.06 -23.63
N ALA A 865 -11.27 -1.13 -23.93
CA ALA A 865 -10.43 -2.23 -23.49
C ALA A 865 -10.35 -2.29 -21.95
N VAL A 866 -9.86 -1.20 -21.33
CA VAL A 866 -9.68 -1.12 -19.86
C VAL A 866 -11.00 -1.17 -19.09
N ILE A 867 -12.10 -0.66 -19.66
CA ILE A 867 -13.45 -0.77 -19.07
C ILE A 867 -13.88 -2.25 -18.97
N LYS A 868 -13.60 -3.06 -20.00
CA LYS A 868 -13.90 -4.49 -19.99
C LYS A 868 -12.98 -5.26 -19.05
N GLU A 869 -11.67 -5.06 -19.20
CA GLU A 869 -10.60 -5.75 -18.47
C GLU A 869 -10.71 -5.57 -16.95
N ARG A 870 -10.95 -4.34 -16.47
CA ARG A 870 -11.01 -4.01 -15.03
C ARG A 870 -12.43 -3.89 -14.48
N ASP A 871 -13.45 -4.36 -15.21
CA ASP A 871 -14.88 -4.24 -14.91
C ASP A 871 -15.34 -2.84 -14.39
N LEU A 872 -14.77 -1.77 -14.95
CA LEU A 872 -14.94 -0.40 -14.45
C LEU A 872 -16.37 0.12 -14.57
N LEU A 873 -16.64 1.26 -13.93
CA LEU A 873 -17.93 1.97 -14.01
C LEU A 873 -19.12 1.17 -13.47
N ARG A 874 -18.88 0.25 -12.55
CA ARG A 874 -19.87 -0.49 -11.76
C ARG A 874 -19.63 -0.24 -10.28
N PHE A 875 -20.69 -0.31 -9.48
CA PHE A 875 -20.57 -0.18 -8.03
C PHE A 875 -20.04 -1.50 -7.46
N ARG A 876 -18.90 -1.45 -6.76
CA ARG A 876 -18.32 -2.60 -6.07
C ARG A 876 -18.14 -2.25 -4.59
N MET A 877 -18.25 -3.25 -3.74
CA MET A 877 -17.73 -3.13 -2.37
C MET A 877 -16.22 -3.31 -2.50
N ALA A 878 -15.44 -2.30 -2.11
CA ALA A 878 -14.04 -2.51 -1.84
C ALA A 878 -13.95 -3.34 -0.54
N VAL A 879 -13.33 -4.51 -0.63
CA VAL A 879 -12.97 -5.33 0.53
C VAL A 879 -11.44 -5.28 0.56
N GLU A 880 -10.90 -4.60 1.57
CA GLU A 880 -9.47 -4.29 1.76
C GLU A 880 -8.67 -5.50 2.33
#